data_AF-A0A7K0KGL5-F1
#
_entry.id   AF-A0A7K0KGL5-F1
#
_cell.length_a   1.000
_cell.length_b   1.000
_cell.length_c   1.000
_cell.angle_alpha   90.00
_cell.angle_beta   90.00
_cell.angle_gamma   90.00
#
_symmetry.space_group_name_H-M   'P 1'
#
loop_
_entity.id
_entity.type
_entity.pdbx_description
1 polymer ?
#
loop_
_entity_poly.entity_id
_entity_poly.type
_entity_poly.pdbx_seq_one_letter_code
_entity_poly.pdbx_strand_id
1 'polypeptide(L)'
;MKRYIHCLILTLLLLTALPSYAVLKERDISSSLSILRQELNTYRHDLDKQQNDLRIQQQMVVKELITVGNQSQQNALMLYSQKEGNIFDLTYACHAATEQYRQFRNNAAPFRDYITNTNTEVSRYDSLISDLSNMYTGALSPKAKLDRNVCLTLAINIRRTLADNNEQMKQYITLYNRTEDGLKNLNDYANMRYGEIQRSIFNNGGENYIAILHDLNKEYHLTLSSVLMKYRPVHHALSEWDGRIILGFFVALFIGVLIATGLNYLIIGFIFTYLVKHGKIDFLFQWFDKRKASIQASASSRQDEKPSKEQEIDLRMVQSKASFTAKRRTIIATSTVITFALLLGLLRQTVAQNFFVMATGLLMEFAWLMAAILLSLLIRLDGVQIKNGLRIYAPVMTVCFLVIAFRIILIPNTLVNLIFPPMLLVCAVWQWRVVKHYQKRLPKSDVFYTTMSLIVFVFSVIASLIGYTLLSVEALIWWTMQLTCILTITCLSSMLKGFGNHPNRRYFDKETSITRTWLFRFFYYALLPISGALSIILSIYWAADVFNLSDTTLQIFSMRLIDTKNFTFSIFKAVQVVILFYLFSYFCHTSLNLLHHHFAQSEHDHAIEENRREDPQAVVSRTAMWRNVIQVLVWGIWLMISMKIFNIDNSWIVAISAGLSTGIGFAMKDILENIYYGISLMAGRIRVGDYVSIDGTRGTVRNISYTSTMIEALDGSIISFQNSQLFTKNYKNLTKNHGYELAIIPVGVAYGSNVAEVKELAAAAVKRIERKNYIKYINTVFVNFGDNSIDFKVLAWVDSRKQIYATGEIYEALYNTLNEHQIEIPYPQRDVHIKSDSTMTLKDTPKA
;
A
#
# COMPACT_ATOMS: atom_id res chain seq x y z
N MET A 1 -28.44 22.73 -21.50
CA MET A 1 -27.83 23.02 -22.83
C MET A 1 -26.45 22.36 -23.05
N LYS A 2 -25.45 22.52 -22.17
CA LYS A 2 -24.08 21.97 -22.40
C LYS A 2 -23.98 20.43 -22.54
N ARG A 3 -24.83 19.63 -21.90
CA ARG A 3 -24.83 18.15 -22.02
C ARG A 3 -25.32 17.66 -23.39
N TYR A 4 -26.26 18.36 -24.02
CA TYR A 4 -26.76 18.02 -25.35
C TYR A 4 -25.76 18.37 -26.45
N ILE A 5 -24.98 19.44 -26.27
CA ILE A 5 -23.91 19.83 -27.19
C ILE A 5 -22.79 18.77 -27.22
N HIS A 6 -22.46 18.15 -26.08
CA HIS A 6 -21.46 17.08 -26.05
C HIS A 6 -21.97 15.80 -26.71
N CYS A 7 -23.23 15.40 -26.51
CA CYS A 7 -23.83 14.30 -27.26
C CYS A 7 -23.91 14.57 -28.76
N LEU A 8 -24.23 15.81 -29.16
CA LEU A 8 -24.30 16.21 -30.57
C LEU A 8 -22.92 16.23 -31.23
N ILE A 9 -21.88 16.71 -30.54
CA ILE A 9 -20.50 16.65 -31.02
C ILE A 9 -20.02 15.20 -31.10
N LEU A 10 -20.35 14.36 -30.12
CA LEU A 10 -19.98 12.94 -30.12
C LEU A 10 -20.68 12.17 -31.25
N THR A 11 -21.94 12.47 -31.54
CA THR A 11 -22.67 11.88 -32.68
C THR A 11 -22.18 12.40 -34.02
N LEU A 12 -21.83 13.68 -34.11
CA LEU A 12 -21.22 14.25 -35.32
C LEU A 12 -19.83 13.64 -35.58
N LEU A 13 -19.03 13.42 -34.53
CA LEU A 13 -17.74 12.71 -34.60
C LEU A 13 -17.91 11.22 -34.96
N LEU A 14 -18.95 10.57 -34.47
CA LEU A 14 -19.30 9.19 -34.86
C LEU A 14 -19.72 9.11 -36.33
N LEU A 15 -20.43 10.12 -36.84
CA LEU A 15 -20.84 10.21 -38.24
C LEU A 15 -19.66 10.50 -39.17
N THR A 16 -18.66 11.27 -38.75
CA THR A 16 -17.43 11.50 -39.53
C THR A 16 -16.40 10.38 -39.39
N ALA A 17 -16.54 9.51 -38.38
CA ALA A 17 -15.66 8.38 -38.13
C ALA A 17 -16.20 7.05 -38.71
N LEU A 18 -17.35 7.03 -39.38
CA LEU A 18 -17.81 5.85 -40.12
C LEU A 18 -17.08 5.77 -41.46
N PRO A 19 -16.15 4.81 -41.67
CA PRO A 19 -15.68 4.52 -43.01
C PRO A 19 -16.84 3.91 -43.80
N SER A 20 -17.49 4.70 -44.65
CA SER A 20 -18.49 4.20 -45.59
C SER A 20 -17.80 3.52 -46.77
N TYR A 21 -17.19 2.37 -46.52
CA TYR A 21 -16.67 1.45 -47.54
C TYR A 21 -17.39 0.11 -47.44
N ALA A 22 -18.72 0.14 -47.31
CA ALA A 22 -19.56 -1.04 -47.42
C ALA A 22 -20.06 -1.16 -48.86
N VAL A 23 -19.55 -2.15 -49.60
CA VAL A 23 -20.09 -2.54 -50.91
C VAL A 23 -21.43 -3.23 -50.65
N LEU A 24 -22.52 -2.49 -50.86
CA LEU A 24 -23.87 -3.04 -50.88
C LEU A 24 -24.23 -3.44 -52.31
N LYS A 25 -25.14 -4.39 -52.46
CA LYS A 25 -25.67 -4.81 -53.77
C LYS A 25 -26.30 -3.59 -54.46
N GLU A 26 -25.68 -3.14 -55.54
CA GLU A 26 -26.17 -2.00 -56.31
C GLU A 26 -27.43 -2.35 -57.11
N ARG A 27 -28.12 -1.31 -57.60
CA ARG A 27 -29.41 -1.43 -58.29
C ARG A 27 -29.34 -2.27 -59.57
N ASP A 28 -28.17 -2.34 -60.21
CA ASP A 28 -27.91 -3.13 -61.41
C ASP A 28 -26.44 -3.57 -61.54
N ILE A 29 -26.17 -4.50 -62.46
CA ILE A 29 -24.81 -5.03 -62.68
C ILE A 29 -23.85 -3.99 -63.28
N SER A 30 -24.36 -3.01 -64.04
CA SER A 30 -23.53 -1.98 -64.68
C SER A 30 -22.96 -1.02 -63.64
N SER A 31 -23.77 -0.58 -62.67
CA SER A 31 -23.30 0.25 -61.54
C SER A 31 -22.29 -0.53 -60.68
N SER A 32 -22.60 -1.79 -60.35
CA SER A 32 -21.70 -2.69 -59.60
C SER A 32 -20.31 -2.80 -60.25
N LEU A 33 -20.25 -3.04 -61.57
CA LEU A 33 -18.98 -3.14 -62.32
C LEU A 33 -18.21 -1.81 -62.36
N SER A 34 -18.91 -0.68 -62.44
CA SER A 34 -18.28 0.64 -62.46
C SER A 34 -17.66 1.02 -61.11
N ILE A 35 -18.31 0.68 -60.00
CA ILE A 35 -17.79 0.87 -58.64
C ILE A 35 -16.62 -0.06 -58.39
N LEU A 36 -16.75 -1.35 -58.74
CA LEU A 36 -15.66 -2.31 -58.67
C LEU A 36 -14.43 -1.83 -59.45
N ARG A 37 -14.62 -1.27 -60.65
CA ARG A 37 -13.53 -0.70 -61.45
C ARG A 37 -12.79 0.41 -60.69
N GLN A 38 -13.53 1.32 -60.05
CA GLN A 38 -12.95 2.41 -59.27
C GLN A 38 -12.20 1.89 -58.03
N GLU A 39 -12.76 0.92 -57.33
CA GLU A 39 -12.13 0.27 -56.17
C GLU A 39 -10.85 -0.47 -56.56
N LEU A 40 -10.89 -1.30 -57.61
CA LEU A 40 -9.72 -2.01 -58.11
C LEU A 40 -8.63 -1.06 -58.57
N ASN A 41 -8.99 0.05 -59.22
CA ASN A 41 -8.02 1.04 -59.67
C ASN A 41 -7.38 1.78 -58.49
N THR A 42 -8.17 2.11 -57.46
CA THR A 42 -7.69 2.75 -56.22
C THR A 42 -6.76 1.80 -55.46
N TYR A 43 -7.20 0.55 -55.25
CA TYR A 43 -6.41 -0.47 -54.58
C TYR A 43 -5.11 -0.77 -55.32
N ARG A 44 -5.13 -0.84 -56.66
CA ARG A 44 -3.90 -1.01 -57.45
C ARG A 44 -2.93 0.14 -57.24
N HIS A 45 -3.42 1.37 -57.26
CA HIS A 45 -2.58 2.54 -57.03
C HIS A 45 -1.95 2.54 -55.62
N ASP A 46 -2.74 2.18 -54.60
CA ASP A 46 -2.24 2.03 -53.23
C ASP A 46 -1.22 0.90 -53.11
N LEU A 47 -1.46 -0.23 -53.77
CA LEU A 47 -0.55 -1.37 -53.80
C LEU A 47 0.77 -1.02 -54.48
N ASP A 48 0.73 -0.32 -55.63
CA ASP A 48 1.92 0.16 -56.34
C ASP A 48 2.74 1.13 -55.48
N LYS A 49 2.07 2.03 -54.74
CA LYS A 49 2.73 2.95 -53.82
C LYS A 49 3.40 2.22 -52.65
N GLN A 50 2.72 1.23 -52.08
CA GLN A 50 3.25 0.41 -50.98
C GLN A 50 4.41 -0.50 -51.42
N GLN A 51 4.47 -0.89 -52.69
CA GLN A 51 5.48 -1.82 -53.18
C GLN A 51 6.92 -1.28 -53.02
N ASN A 52 7.15 0.01 -53.24
CA ASN A 52 8.46 0.63 -53.06
C ASN A 52 8.86 0.70 -51.58
N ASP A 53 7.93 1.09 -50.72
CA ASP A 53 8.17 1.17 -49.28
C ASP A 53 8.44 -0.22 -48.68
N LEU A 54 7.68 -1.22 -49.12
CA LEU A 54 7.85 -2.62 -48.72
C LEU A 54 9.24 -3.13 -49.12
N ARG A 55 9.71 -2.83 -50.34
CA ARG A 55 11.04 -3.24 -50.82
C ARG A 55 12.17 -2.63 -49.99
N ILE A 56 12.05 -1.37 -49.59
CA ILE A 56 13.04 -0.71 -48.72
C ILE A 56 13.05 -1.35 -47.33
N GLN A 57 11.87 -1.57 -46.73
CA GLN A 57 11.76 -2.24 -45.44
C GLN A 57 12.36 -3.66 -45.47
N GLN A 58 12.09 -4.42 -46.53
CA GLN A 58 12.64 -5.75 -46.73
C GLN A 58 14.18 -5.73 -46.79
N GLN A 59 14.77 -4.80 -47.54
CA GLN A 59 16.23 -4.67 -47.62
C GLN A 59 16.85 -4.35 -46.26
N MET A 60 16.20 -3.52 -45.45
CA MET A 60 16.64 -3.23 -44.08
C MET A 60 16.59 -4.48 -43.21
N VAL A 61 15.48 -5.23 -43.25
CA VAL A 61 15.31 -6.48 -42.49
C VAL A 61 16.38 -7.50 -42.87
N VAL A 62 16.67 -7.70 -44.16
CA VAL A 62 17.72 -8.64 -44.60
C VAL A 62 19.09 -8.21 -44.08
N LYS A 63 19.42 -6.92 -44.21
CA LYS A 63 20.69 -6.39 -43.72
C LYS A 63 20.83 -6.56 -42.20
N GLU A 64 19.74 -6.37 -41.48
CA GLU A 64 19.68 -6.62 -40.03
C GLU A 64 19.87 -8.11 -39.72
N LEU A 65 19.14 -9.01 -40.39
CA LEU A 65 19.29 -10.47 -40.21
C LEU A 65 20.71 -10.96 -40.49
N ILE A 66 21.38 -10.43 -41.52
CA ILE A 66 22.78 -10.75 -41.82
C ILE A 66 23.69 -10.24 -40.69
N THR A 67 23.45 -9.03 -40.21
CA THR A 67 24.23 -8.44 -39.10
C THR A 67 24.09 -9.28 -37.83
N VAL A 68 22.85 -9.66 -37.48
CA VAL A 68 22.55 -10.55 -36.36
C VAL A 68 23.19 -11.92 -36.57
N GLY A 69 23.14 -12.48 -37.79
CA GLY A 69 23.81 -13.74 -38.13
C GLY A 69 25.32 -13.69 -37.91
N ASN A 70 25.98 -12.62 -38.38
CA ASN A 70 27.42 -12.43 -38.19
C ASN A 70 27.79 -12.28 -36.71
N GLN A 71 27.01 -11.51 -35.96
CA GLN A 71 27.18 -11.38 -34.50
C GLN A 71 26.98 -12.72 -33.79
N SER A 72 26.01 -13.52 -34.23
CA SER A 72 25.74 -14.86 -33.68
C SER A 72 26.94 -15.78 -33.89
N GLN A 73 27.53 -15.76 -35.09
CA GLN A 73 28.76 -16.51 -35.37
C GLN A 73 29.93 -16.04 -34.52
N GLN A 74 30.10 -14.74 -34.31
CA GLN A 74 31.13 -14.20 -33.43
C GLN A 74 30.94 -14.67 -31.98
N ASN A 75 29.71 -14.60 -31.46
CA ASN A 75 29.37 -15.07 -30.12
C ASN A 75 29.54 -16.59 -29.98
N ALA A 76 29.20 -17.35 -31.03
CA ALA A 76 29.41 -18.79 -31.08
C ALA A 76 30.89 -19.17 -31.03
N LEU A 77 31.74 -18.53 -31.85
CA LEU A 77 33.19 -18.74 -31.83
C LEU A 77 33.78 -18.40 -30.47
N MET A 78 33.34 -17.29 -29.87
CA MET A 78 33.75 -16.91 -28.53
C MET A 78 33.35 -17.96 -27.50
N LEU A 79 32.10 -18.43 -27.53
CA LEU A 79 31.55 -19.38 -26.56
C LEU A 79 32.17 -20.79 -26.69
N TYR A 80 32.26 -21.32 -27.90
CA TYR A 80 32.77 -22.67 -28.16
C TYR A 80 34.29 -22.79 -27.96
N SER A 81 35.03 -21.69 -28.03
CA SER A 81 36.49 -21.70 -27.80
C SER A 81 36.88 -21.67 -26.32
N GLN A 82 35.93 -21.42 -25.39
CA GLN A 82 36.25 -21.30 -23.97
C GLN A 82 36.46 -22.66 -23.28
N LYS A 83 37.57 -22.77 -22.54
CA LYS A 83 37.85 -23.91 -21.64
C LYS A 83 37.13 -23.76 -20.31
N GLU A 84 36.86 -24.86 -19.63
CA GLU A 84 36.16 -24.90 -18.33
C GLU A 84 36.84 -24.07 -17.22
N GLY A 85 38.17 -23.90 -17.27
CA GLY A 85 38.91 -23.11 -16.28
C GLY A 85 38.75 -21.58 -16.38
N ASN A 86 38.13 -21.07 -17.45
CA ASN A 86 37.98 -19.64 -17.73
C ASN A 86 36.52 -19.18 -17.50
N ILE A 87 36.06 -19.28 -16.25
CA ILE A 87 34.66 -19.06 -15.89
C ILE A 87 34.19 -17.64 -16.24
N PHE A 88 35.03 -16.61 -16.04
CA PHE A 88 34.65 -15.24 -16.37
C PHE A 88 34.44 -15.02 -17.88
N ASP A 89 35.29 -15.60 -18.73
CA ASP A 89 35.14 -15.52 -20.19
C ASP A 89 33.88 -16.27 -20.63
N LEU A 90 33.66 -17.45 -20.04
CA LEU A 90 32.52 -18.29 -20.34
C LEU A 90 31.20 -17.62 -19.95
N THR A 91 31.11 -17.01 -18.76
CA THR A 91 29.90 -16.28 -18.32
C THR A 91 29.57 -15.10 -19.23
N TYR A 92 30.58 -14.36 -19.71
CA TYR A 92 30.36 -13.29 -20.68
C TYR A 92 29.84 -13.83 -22.02
N ALA A 93 30.47 -14.89 -22.54
CA ALA A 93 30.09 -15.48 -23.82
C ALA A 93 28.68 -16.10 -23.78
N CYS A 94 28.34 -16.79 -22.68
CA CYS A 94 27.00 -17.33 -22.47
C CYS A 94 25.97 -16.20 -22.42
N HIS A 95 26.27 -15.09 -21.72
CA HIS A 95 25.37 -13.95 -21.64
C HIS A 95 25.12 -13.33 -23.01
N ALA A 96 26.18 -13.02 -23.77
CA ALA A 96 26.08 -12.44 -25.11
C ALA A 96 25.21 -13.31 -26.03
N ALA A 97 25.39 -14.63 -25.99
CA ALA A 97 24.56 -15.59 -26.72
C ALA A 97 23.07 -15.55 -26.32
N THR A 98 22.78 -15.63 -25.01
CA THR A 98 21.39 -15.62 -24.50
C THR A 98 20.67 -14.28 -24.75
N GLU A 99 21.38 -13.16 -24.56
CA GLU A 99 20.85 -11.81 -24.78
C GLU A 99 20.49 -11.60 -26.25
N GLN A 100 21.37 -12.04 -27.15
CA GLN A 100 21.15 -11.90 -28.59
C GLN A 100 19.90 -12.66 -29.05
N TYR A 101 19.68 -13.89 -28.56
CA TYR A 101 18.46 -14.64 -28.86
C TYR A 101 17.21 -13.95 -28.30
N ARG A 102 17.30 -13.41 -27.07
CA ARG A 102 16.19 -12.68 -26.44
C ARG A 102 15.82 -11.42 -27.23
N GLN A 103 16.80 -10.62 -27.64
CA GLN A 103 16.60 -9.41 -28.43
C GLN A 103 15.98 -9.72 -29.80
N PHE A 104 16.49 -10.75 -30.48
CA PHE A 104 15.94 -11.20 -31.76
C PHE A 104 14.46 -11.59 -31.64
N ARG A 105 14.10 -12.34 -30.59
CA ARG A 105 12.72 -12.80 -30.37
C ARG A 105 11.77 -11.66 -29.98
N ASN A 106 12.23 -10.69 -29.19
CA ASN A 106 11.42 -9.53 -28.81
C ASN A 106 11.15 -8.59 -29.99
N ASN A 107 12.07 -8.53 -30.96
CA ASN A 107 11.97 -7.70 -32.17
C ASN A 107 11.40 -8.47 -33.37
N ALA A 108 10.79 -9.64 -33.15
CA ALA A 108 10.24 -10.48 -34.22
C ALA A 108 9.11 -9.75 -34.98
N ALA A 109 9.29 -9.55 -36.29
CA ALA A 109 8.26 -8.94 -37.12
C ALA A 109 7.14 -9.95 -37.49
N PRO A 110 5.87 -9.51 -37.60
CA PRO A 110 4.71 -10.36 -37.85
C PRO A 110 4.58 -10.81 -39.31
N PHE A 111 5.67 -11.30 -39.92
CA PHE A 111 5.70 -11.71 -41.33
C PHE A 111 4.69 -12.84 -41.64
N ARG A 112 4.45 -13.72 -40.67
CA ARG A 112 3.51 -14.84 -40.80
C ARG A 112 2.06 -14.36 -40.97
N ASP A 113 1.67 -13.33 -40.22
CA ASP A 113 0.33 -12.74 -40.31
C ASP A 113 0.14 -12.05 -41.66
N TYR A 114 1.17 -11.32 -42.13
CA TYR A 114 1.16 -10.72 -43.46
C TYR A 114 0.95 -11.76 -44.57
N ILE A 115 1.73 -12.85 -44.57
CA ILE A 115 1.59 -13.93 -45.56
C ILE A 115 0.20 -14.56 -45.52
N THR A 116 -0.32 -14.81 -44.32
CA THR A 116 -1.66 -15.41 -44.14
C THR A 116 -2.72 -14.50 -44.75
N ASN A 117 -2.69 -13.21 -44.43
CA ASN A 117 -3.60 -12.21 -44.98
C ASN A 117 -3.46 -12.08 -46.50
N THR A 118 -2.23 -12.03 -47.03
CA THR A 118 -2.00 -11.96 -48.48
C THR A 118 -2.50 -13.21 -49.20
N ASN A 119 -2.34 -14.41 -48.64
CA ASN A 119 -2.90 -15.63 -49.22
C ASN A 119 -4.43 -15.56 -49.29
N THR A 120 -5.09 -15.09 -48.23
CA THR A 120 -6.54 -14.88 -48.23
C THR A 120 -6.97 -13.88 -49.31
N GLU A 121 -6.24 -12.77 -49.47
CA GLU A 121 -6.50 -11.79 -50.51
C GLU A 121 -6.29 -12.37 -51.92
N VAL A 122 -5.23 -13.16 -52.13
CA VAL A 122 -4.99 -13.87 -53.41
C VAL A 122 -6.17 -14.78 -53.74
N SER A 123 -6.63 -15.60 -52.78
CA SER A 123 -7.80 -16.46 -52.96
C SER A 123 -9.08 -15.66 -53.26
N ARG A 124 -9.27 -14.51 -52.61
CA ARG A 124 -10.38 -13.60 -52.89
C ARG A 124 -10.35 -13.10 -54.34
N TYR A 125 -9.18 -12.72 -54.84
CA TYR A 125 -9.00 -12.28 -56.22
C TYR A 125 -9.13 -13.43 -57.22
N ASP A 126 -8.72 -14.65 -56.89
CA ASP A 126 -8.95 -15.84 -57.73
C ASP A 126 -10.45 -16.09 -57.95
N SER A 127 -11.25 -15.99 -56.89
CA SER A 127 -12.71 -16.06 -56.98
C SER A 127 -13.29 -14.92 -57.83
N LEU A 128 -12.85 -13.68 -57.60
CA LEU A 128 -13.30 -12.52 -58.37
C LEU A 128 -12.98 -12.65 -59.87
N ILE A 129 -11.78 -13.14 -60.21
CA ILE A 129 -11.35 -13.36 -61.60
C ILE A 129 -12.23 -14.43 -62.25
N SER A 130 -12.51 -15.53 -61.55
CA SER A 130 -13.40 -16.60 -62.04
C SER A 130 -14.81 -16.08 -62.30
N ASP A 131 -15.37 -15.28 -61.39
CA ASP A 131 -16.71 -14.71 -61.56
C ASP A 131 -16.75 -13.70 -62.71
N LEU A 132 -15.75 -12.82 -62.80
CA LEU A 132 -15.63 -11.86 -63.90
C LEU A 132 -15.39 -12.54 -65.23
N SER A 133 -14.64 -13.65 -65.31
CA SER A 133 -14.37 -14.36 -66.56
C SER A 133 -15.62 -15.05 -67.10
N ASN A 134 -16.37 -15.71 -66.21
CA ASN A 134 -17.54 -16.54 -66.53
C ASN A 134 -18.85 -15.74 -66.64
N MET A 135 -18.81 -14.43 -66.39
CA MET A 135 -19.98 -13.55 -66.46
C MET A 135 -20.63 -13.53 -67.87
N TYR A 136 -21.94 -13.77 -67.93
CA TYR A 136 -22.71 -13.77 -69.18
C TYR A 136 -22.77 -12.38 -69.83
N THR A 137 -22.18 -12.24 -71.03
CA THR A 137 -22.05 -10.96 -71.73
C THR A 137 -23.22 -10.61 -72.64
N GLY A 138 -24.14 -11.53 -72.90
CA GLY A 138 -25.26 -11.29 -73.82
C GLY A 138 -26.22 -10.20 -73.34
N ALA A 139 -26.39 -10.05 -72.02
CA ALA A 139 -27.31 -9.10 -71.40
C ALA A 139 -26.67 -7.77 -70.94
N LEU A 140 -25.36 -7.59 -71.13
CA LEU A 140 -24.61 -6.42 -70.64
C LEU A 140 -24.61 -5.28 -71.67
N SER A 141 -24.72 -4.03 -71.19
CA SER A 141 -24.54 -2.83 -72.02
C SER A 141 -23.10 -2.72 -72.56
N PRO A 142 -22.84 -2.00 -73.67
CA PRO A 142 -21.48 -1.82 -74.19
C PRO A 142 -20.49 -1.27 -73.16
N LYS A 143 -20.94 -0.33 -72.31
CA LYS A 143 -20.14 0.23 -71.19
C LYS A 143 -19.84 -0.83 -70.14
N ALA A 144 -20.82 -1.63 -69.74
CA ALA A 144 -20.63 -2.68 -68.74
C ALA A 144 -19.72 -3.82 -69.23
N LYS A 145 -19.72 -4.14 -70.53
CA LYS A 145 -18.74 -5.07 -71.13
C LYS A 145 -17.32 -4.54 -71.03
N LEU A 146 -17.11 -3.26 -71.30
CA LEU A 146 -15.81 -2.60 -71.18
C LEU A 146 -15.35 -2.56 -69.71
N ASP A 147 -16.22 -2.17 -68.79
CA ASP A 147 -15.91 -2.13 -67.36
C ASP A 147 -15.57 -3.54 -66.82
N ARG A 148 -16.30 -4.59 -67.24
CA ARG A 148 -15.95 -5.99 -66.90
C ARG A 148 -14.55 -6.38 -67.36
N ASN A 149 -14.18 -6.06 -68.61
CA ASN A 149 -12.86 -6.40 -69.15
C ASN A 149 -11.73 -5.64 -68.43
N VAL A 150 -11.97 -4.38 -68.08
CA VAL A 150 -11.03 -3.57 -67.28
C VAL A 150 -10.90 -4.15 -65.87
N CYS A 151 -12.02 -4.47 -65.20
CA CYS A 151 -12.01 -5.11 -63.88
C CYS A 151 -11.26 -6.45 -63.90
N LEU A 152 -11.49 -7.29 -64.92
CA LEU A 152 -10.79 -8.57 -65.08
C LEU A 152 -9.28 -8.36 -65.22
N THR A 153 -8.86 -7.40 -66.04
CA THR A 153 -7.44 -7.06 -66.24
C THR A 153 -6.81 -6.53 -64.96
N LEU A 154 -7.50 -5.64 -64.24
CA LEU A 154 -7.03 -5.09 -62.96
C LEU A 154 -6.94 -6.18 -61.88
N ALA A 155 -7.94 -7.05 -61.77
CA ALA A 155 -7.95 -8.14 -60.81
C ALA A 155 -6.81 -9.14 -61.07
N ILE A 156 -6.57 -9.53 -62.33
CA ILE A 156 -5.43 -10.39 -62.71
C ILE A 156 -4.09 -9.75 -62.33
N ASN A 157 -3.92 -8.45 -62.60
CA ASN A 157 -2.70 -7.73 -62.27
C ASN A 157 -2.48 -7.63 -60.74
N ILE A 158 -3.50 -7.23 -59.98
CA ILE A 158 -3.45 -7.16 -58.50
C ILE A 158 -3.11 -8.53 -57.92
N ARG A 159 -3.79 -9.59 -58.37
CA ARG A 159 -3.52 -10.96 -57.93
C ARG A 159 -2.09 -11.39 -58.22
N ARG A 160 -1.53 -11.01 -59.37
CA ARG A 160 -0.13 -11.28 -59.71
C ARG A 160 0.83 -10.56 -58.77
N THR A 161 0.63 -9.26 -58.56
CA THR A 161 1.46 -8.46 -57.65
C THR A 161 1.42 -8.98 -56.20
N LEU A 162 0.24 -9.37 -55.71
CA LEU A 162 0.08 -9.96 -54.37
C LEU A 162 0.79 -11.32 -54.28
N ALA A 163 0.70 -12.16 -55.31
CA ALA A 163 1.39 -13.45 -55.35
C ALA A 163 2.92 -13.28 -55.37
N ASP A 164 3.44 -12.34 -56.17
CA ASP A 164 4.87 -12.04 -56.26
C ASP A 164 5.40 -11.49 -54.91
N ASN A 165 4.65 -10.58 -54.26
CA ASN A 165 4.98 -10.06 -52.93
C ASN A 165 5.00 -11.17 -51.86
N ASN A 166 4.05 -12.11 -51.94
CA ASN A 166 3.98 -13.25 -51.04
C ASN A 166 5.15 -14.22 -51.22
N GLU A 167 5.55 -14.51 -52.47
CA GLU A 167 6.71 -15.36 -52.76
C GLU A 167 8.00 -14.74 -52.21
N GLN A 168 8.20 -13.43 -52.40
CA GLN A 168 9.32 -12.71 -51.79
C GLN A 168 9.28 -12.80 -50.26
N MET A 169 8.11 -12.67 -49.64
CA MET A 169 7.97 -12.76 -48.18
C MET A 169 8.31 -14.14 -47.62
N LYS A 170 8.02 -15.23 -48.35
CA LYS A 170 8.39 -16.60 -47.96
C LYS A 170 9.91 -16.79 -47.89
N GLN A 171 10.67 -16.16 -48.79
CA GLN A 171 12.14 -16.21 -48.74
C GLN A 171 12.68 -15.56 -47.45
N TYR A 172 12.08 -14.44 -47.01
CA TYR A 172 12.48 -13.77 -45.77
C TYR A 172 12.14 -14.59 -44.53
N ILE A 173 10.98 -15.24 -44.48
CA ILE A 173 10.66 -16.16 -43.36
C ILE A 173 11.67 -17.30 -43.30
N THR A 174 12.11 -17.81 -44.45
CA THR A 174 13.13 -18.87 -44.48
C THR A 174 14.45 -18.38 -43.88
N LEU A 175 14.89 -17.17 -44.25
CA LEU A 175 16.09 -16.55 -43.68
C LEU A 175 15.94 -16.27 -42.18
N TYR A 176 14.80 -15.72 -41.77
CA TYR A 176 14.46 -15.45 -40.38
C TYR A 176 14.49 -16.74 -39.53
N ASN A 177 13.79 -17.79 -39.96
CA ASN A 177 13.74 -19.07 -39.25
C ASN A 177 15.14 -19.69 -39.15
N ARG A 178 15.95 -19.62 -40.21
CA ARG A 178 17.34 -20.12 -40.16
C ARG A 178 18.19 -19.35 -39.14
N THR A 179 18.05 -18.02 -39.09
CA THR A 179 18.72 -17.19 -38.08
C THR A 179 18.21 -17.51 -36.68
N GLU A 180 16.90 -17.70 -36.51
CA GLU A 180 16.27 -18.09 -35.24
C GLU A 180 16.81 -19.44 -34.74
N ASP A 181 16.84 -20.46 -35.60
CA ASP A 181 17.33 -21.79 -35.25
C ASP A 181 18.81 -21.75 -34.85
N GLY A 182 19.63 -20.98 -35.58
CA GLY A 182 21.04 -20.78 -35.24
C GLY A 182 21.22 -20.11 -33.88
N LEU A 183 20.48 -19.04 -33.61
CA LEU A 183 20.51 -18.33 -32.32
C LEU A 183 19.95 -19.19 -31.19
N LYS A 184 18.91 -19.99 -31.45
CA LYS A 184 18.32 -20.90 -30.47
C LYS A 184 19.32 -21.97 -30.06
N ASN A 185 19.99 -22.61 -31.01
CA ASN A 185 21.03 -23.60 -30.70
C ASN A 185 22.17 -22.99 -29.89
N LEU A 186 22.59 -21.77 -30.24
CA LEU A 186 23.60 -21.03 -29.49
C LEU A 186 23.13 -20.71 -28.06
N ASN A 187 21.88 -20.27 -27.89
CA ASN A 187 21.24 -20.04 -26.59
C ASN A 187 21.13 -21.32 -25.76
N ASP A 188 20.75 -22.44 -26.37
CA ASP A 188 20.58 -23.72 -25.69
C ASP A 188 21.93 -24.23 -25.17
N TYR A 189 23.00 -24.10 -25.97
CA TYR A 189 24.36 -24.40 -25.51
C TYR A 189 24.83 -23.44 -24.40
N ALA A 190 24.57 -22.14 -24.54
CA ALA A 190 24.89 -21.16 -23.49
C ALA A 190 24.21 -21.49 -22.15
N ASN A 191 22.92 -21.88 -22.18
CA ASN A 191 22.18 -22.30 -20.99
C ASN A 191 22.73 -23.60 -20.38
N MET A 192 23.15 -24.56 -21.21
CA MET A 192 23.83 -25.76 -20.74
C MET A 192 25.13 -25.40 -19.99
N ARG A 193 25.97 -24.54 -20.58
CA ARG A 193 27.23 -24.07 -19.96
C ARG A 193 26.98 -23.24 -18.69
N TYR A 194 25.92 -22.44 -18.65
CA TYR A 194 25.49 -21.79 -17.41
C TYR A 194 25.18 -22.79 -16.30
N GLY A 195 24.48 -23.88 -16.63
CA GLY A 195 24.20 -24.97 -15.67
C GLY A 195 25.47 -25.60 -15.11
N GLU A 196 26.56 -25.70 -15.89
CA GLU A 196 27.85 -26.19 -15.43
C GLU A 196 28.55 -25.18 -14.50
N ILE A 197 28.50 -23.88 -14.82
CA ILE A 197 29.02 -22.80 -13.96
C ILE A 197 28.30 -22.81 -12.60
N GLN A 198 26.97 -22.97 -12.60
CA GLN A 198 26.20 -23.04 -11.38
C GLN A 198 26.62 -24.24 -10.52
N ARG A 199 26.84 -25.40 -11.14
CA ARG A 199 27.36 -26.57 -10.41
C ARG A 199 28.77 -26.34 -9.88
N SER A 200 29.65 -25.62 -10.59
CA SER A 200 31.02 -25.36 -10.11
C SER A 200 31.09 -24.34 -8.97
N ILE A 201 30.11 -23.44 -8.84
CA ILE A 201 29.99 -22.53 -7.68
C ILE A 201 29.65 -23.32 -6.40
N PHE A 202 28.74 -24.30 -6.49
CA PHE A 202 28.21 -25.02 -5.32
C PHE A 202 28.83 -26.39 -5.06
N ASN A 203 29.53 -26.98 -6.03
CA ASN A 203 30.15 -28.29 -5.90
C ASN A 203 31.67 -28.16 -5.93
N ASN A 204 32.36 -28.73 -4.92
CA ASN A 204 33.80 -28.60 -4.78
C ASN A 204 34.49 -29.44 -5.87
N GLY A 205 34.82 -28.82 -7.01
CA GLY A 205 35.55 -29.46 -8.10
C GLY A 205 37.07 -29.41 -7.93
N GLY A 206 37.58 -28.82 -6.85
CA GLY A 206 39.01 -28.55 -6.64
C GLY A 206 39.55 -29.00 -5.28
N GLU A 207 40.87 -29.08 -5.20
CA GLU A 207 41.63 -29.36 -3.98
C GLU A 207 41.47 -28.22 -2.96
N ASN A 208 41.46 -28.55 -1.66
CA ASN A 208 41.48 -27.55 -0.58
C ASN A 208 42.69 -26.62 -0.75
N TYR A 209 42.62 -25.37 -0.27
CA TYR A 209 43.73 -24.42 -0.40
C TYR A 209 45.04 -24.93 0.23
N ILE A 210 44.94 -25.76 1.28
CA ILE A 210 46.09 -26.41 1.92
C ILE A 210 46.79 -27.39 0.97
N ALA A 211 46.04 -28.09 0.13
CA ALA A 211 46.60 -28.99 -0.89
C ALA A 211 47.25 -28.19 -2.03
N ILE A 212 46.64 -27.07 -2.46
CA ILE A 212 47.25 -26.11 -3.40
C ILE A 212 48.60 -25.59 -2.86
N LEU A 213 48.69 -25.32 -1.55
CA LEU A 213 49.94 -24.91 -0.90
C LEU A 213 50.98 -26.04 -0.81
N HIS A 214 50.54 -27.28 -0.61
CA HIS A 214 51.44 -28.44 -0.60
C HIS A 214 52.10 -28.64 -1.97
N ASP A 215 51.31 -28.49 -3.04
CA ASP A 215 51.75 -28.63 -4.43
C ASP A 215 52.05 -27.27 -5.09
N LEU A 216 52.49 -26.27 -4.31
CA LEU A 216 52.63 -24.88 -4.77
C LEU A 216 53.54 -24.73 -6.00
N ASN A 217 54.57 -25.55 -6.14
CA ASN A 217 55.44 -25.50 -7.32
C ASN A 217 54.69 -25.89 -8.60
N LYS A 218 53.89 -26.97 -8.54
CA LYS A 218 53.07 -27.45 -9.67
C LYS A 218 51.99 -26.44 -9.99
N GLU A 219 51.27 -25.94 -8.99
CA GLU A 219 50.20 -24.95 -9.16
C GLU A 219 50.72 -23.59 -9.66
N TYR A 220 51.91 -23.16 -9.21
CA TYR A 220 52.57 -21.97 -9.74
C TYR A 220 52.89 -22.11 -11.22
N HIS A 221 53.47 -23.24 -11.65
CA HIS A 221 53.76 -23.49 -13.06
C HIS A 221 52.49 -23.61 -13.92
N LEU A 222 51.45 -24.28 -13.43
CA LEU A 222 50.14 -24.34 -14.09
C LEU A 222 49.52 -22.95 -14.24
N THR A 223 49.51 -22.17 -13.17
CA THR A 223 49.00 -20.79 -13.16
C THR A 223 49.78 -19.90 -14.12
N LEU A 224 51.12 -19.94 -14.08
CA LEU A 224 51.99 -19.18 -14.98
C LEU A 224 51.72 -19.54 -16.43
N SER A 225 51.57 -20.84 -16.74
CA SER A 225 51.24 -21.29 -18.10
C SER A 225 49.87 -20.78 -18.56
N SER A 226 48.86 -20.78 -17.69
CA SER A 226 47.51 -20.28 -18.00
C SER A 226 47.50 -18.77 -18.26
N VAL A 227 48.22 -18.01 -17.43
CA VAL A 227 48.37 -16.55 -17.60
C VAL A 227 49.14 -16.24 -18.88
N LEU A 228 50.27 -16.92 -19.12
CA LEU A 228 51.05 -16.73 -20.33
C LEU A 228 50.24 -17.09 -21.58
N MET A 229 49.50 -18.19 -21.59
CA MET A 229 48.64 -18.54 -22.72
C MET A 229 47.57 -17.49 -22.99
N LYS A 230 47.01 -16.87 -21.95
CA LYS A 230 45.91 -15.90 -22.07
C LYS A 230 46.36 -14.52 -22.53
N TYR A 231 47.47 -14.00 -21.99
CA TYR A 231 47.92 -12.63 -22.27
C TYR A 231 49.13 -12.56 -23.20
N ARG A 232 49.50 -13.66 -23.88
CA ARG A 232 50.58 -13.63 -24.88
C ARG A 232 50.18 -12.72 -26.05
N PRO A 233 51.00 -11.71 -26.40
CA PRO A 233 50.72 -10.87 -27.55
C PRO A 233 50.79 -11.70 -28.83
N VAL A 234 49.71 -11.70 -29.61
CA VAL A 234 49.64 -12.34 -30.93
C VAL A 234 49.94 -11.29 -31.99
N HIS A 235 51.06 -11.42 -32.69
CA HIS A 235 51.52 -10.39 -33.64
C HIS A 235 50.68 -10.31 -34.94
N HIS A 236 49.89 -11.34 -35.24
CA HIS A 236 49.12 -11.44 -36.50
C HIS A 236 47.62 -11.12 -36.36
N ALA A 237 47.14 -10.79 -35.16
CA ALA A 237 45.76 -10.42 -34.93
C ALA A 237 45.66 -9.30 -33.88
N LEU A 238 44.93 -8.23 -34.19
CA LEU A 238 44.60 -7.19 -33.23
C LEU A 238 43.49 -7.73 -32.31
N SER A 239 43.86 -8.17 -31.11
CA SER A 239 42.90 -8.59 -30.10
C SER A 239 42.50 -7.39 -29.25
N GLU A 240 41.19 -7.14 -29.09
CA GLU A 240 40.68 -6.17 -28.12
C GLU A 240 41.01 -6.56 -26.66
N TRP A 241 41.42 -7.81 -26.46
CA TRP A 241 41.76 -8.41 -25.17
C TRP A 241 43.28 -8.51 -24.93
N ASP A 242 44.10 -7.84 -25.76
CA ASP A 242 45.55 -7.78 -25.55
C ASP A 242 45.86 -7.13 -24.19
N GLY A 243 46.79 -7.73 -23.43
CA GLY A 243 47.25 -7.21 -22.15
C GLY A 243 47.73 -5.76 -22.21
N ARG A 244 48.20 -5.28 -23.37
CA ARG A 244 48.57 -3.86 -23.58
C ARG A 244 47.37 -2.92 -23.53
N ILE A 245 46.24 -3.33 -24.12
CA ILE A 245 45.00 -2.55 -24.13
C ILE A 245 44.40 -2.52 -22.72
N ILE A 246 44.39 -3.67 -22.04
CA ILE A 246 43.94 -3.78 -20.65
C ILE A 246 44.80 -2.88 -19.74
N LEU A 247 46.13 -2.94 -19.86
CA LEU A 247 47.03 -2.09 -19.09
C LEU A 247 46.82 -0.60 -19.41
N GLY A 248 46.66 -0.25 -20.69
CA GLY A 248 46.32 1.11 -21.12
C GLY A 248 44.99 1.60 -20.53
N PHE A 249 43.98 0.74 -20.44
CA PHE A 249 42.70 1.05 -19.81
C PHE A 249 42.86 1.34 -18.32
N PHE A 250 43.61 0.53 -17.57
CA PHE A 250 43.87 0.79 -16.15
C PHE A 250 44.68 2.08 -15.91
N VAL A 251 45.65 2.38 -16.78
CA VAL A 251 46.38 3.65 -16.73
C VAL A 251 45.45 4.83 -17.02
N ALA A 252 44.58 4.73 -18.04
CA ALA A 252 43.60 5.75 -18.35
C ALA A 252 42.60 5.96 -17.21
N LEU A 253 42.14 4.88 -16.56
CA LEU A 253 41.30 4.95 -15.35
C LEU A 253 42.01 5.69 -14.21
N PHE A 254 43.27 5.35 -13.95
CA PHE A 254 44.06 6.00 -12.90
C PHE A 254 44.22 7.50 -13.16
N ILE A 255 44.51 7.88 -14.40
CA ILE A 255 44.54 9.29 -14.84
C ILE A 255 43.16 9.93 -14.66
N GLY A 256 42.08 9.26 -15.04
CA GLY A 256 40.71 9.74 -14.87
C GLY A 256 40.35 10.02 -13.41
N VAL A 257 40.76 9.15 -12.48
CA VAL A 257 40.59 9.36 -11.04
C VAL A 257 41.41 10.56 -10.56
N LEU A 258 42.66 10.72 -11.03
CA LEU A 258 43.49 11.87 -10.68
C LEU A 258 42.89 13.19 -11.17
N ILE A 259 42.41 13.23 -12.43
CA ILE A 259 41.73 14.39 -13.00
C ILE A 259 40.48 14.72 -12.20
N ALA A 260 39.62 13.73 -11.94
CA ALA A 260 38.42 13.91 -11.14
C ALA A 260 38.76 14.43 -9.73
N THR A 261 39.82 13.91 -9.12
CA THR A 261 40.30 14.36 -7.80
C THR A 261 40.82 15.79 -7.82
N GLY A 262 41.67 16.14 -8.77
CA GLY A 262 42.20 17.50 -8.92
C GLY A 262 41.08 18.52 -9.20
N LEU A 263 40.18 18.20 -10.12
CA LEU A 263 39.07 19.06 -10.50
C LEU A 263 38.11 19.29 -9.32
N ASN A 264 37.72 18.25 -8.59
CA ASN A 264 36.89 18.41 -7.39
C ASN A 264 37.63 19.12 -6.25
N TYR A 265 38.93 18.89 -6.07
CA TYR A 265 39.70 19.59 -5.05
C TYR A 265 39.74 21.11 -5.33
N LEU A 266 39.89 21.51 -6.59
CA LEU A 266 39.84 22.90 -7.03
C LEU A 266 38.43 23.50 -6.91
N ILE A 267 37.43 22.83 -7.49
CA ILE A 267 36.04 23.32 -7.51
C ILE A 267 35.49 23.40 -6.09
N ILE A 268 35.57 22.32 -5.31
CA ILE A 268 35.05 22.31 -3.93
C ILE A 268 35.93 23.19 -3.05
N GLY A 269 37.25 23.20 -3.23
CA GLY A 269 38.14 24.11 -2.52
C GLY A 269 37.77 25.58 -2.73
N PHE A 270 37.54 25.98 -3.97
CA PHE A 270 37.16 27.34 -4.34
C PHE A 270 35.73 27.69 -3.89
N ILE A 271 34.74 26.86 -4.23
CA ILE A 271 33.33 27.05 -3.87
C ILE A 271 33.16 27.07 -2.35
N PHE A 272 33.79 26.15 -1.62
CA PHE A 272 33.69 26.09 -0.16
C PHE A 272 34.30 27.33 0.49
N THR A 273 35.48 27.76 0.03
CA THR A 273 36.14 28.97 0.56
C THR A 273 35.34 30.23 0.21
N TYR A 274 34.82 30.31 -1.01
CA TYR A 274 33.99 31.43 -1.49
C TYR A 274 32.67 31.54 -0.72
N LEU A 275 31.92 30.44 -0.61
CA LEU A 275 30.62 30.42 0.05
C LEU A 275 30.72 30.65 1.57
N VAL A 276 31.77 30.14 2.24
CA VAL A 276 32.03 30.40 3.67
C VAL A 276 32.42 31.87 3.90
N LYS A 277 33.21 32.47 2.99
CA LYS A 277 33.66 33.86 3.10
C LYS A 277 32.54 34.89 2.87
N HIS A 278 31.52 34.56 2.08
CA HIS A 278 30.39 35.45 1.79
C HIS A 278 29.14 35.23 2.67
N GLY A 279 29.20 34.39 3.71
CA GLY A 279 28.07 34.15 4.63
C GLY A 279 26.83 33.46 4.02
N LYS A 280 26.86 33.10 2.73
CA LYS A 280 25.70 32.52 2.01
C LYS A 280 25.37 31.08 2.42
N ILE A 281 26.24 30.40 3.18
CA ILE A 281 25.98 29.04 3.72
C ILE A 281 25.36 29.11 5.13
N ASP A 282 25.21 30.28 5.75
CA ASP A 282 24.69 30.36 7.12
C ASP A 282 23.27 29.75 7.23
N PHE A 283 22.47 29.77 6.16
CA PHE A 283 21.19 29.05 6.06
C PHE A 283 21.35 27.51 6.06
N LEU A 284 22.34 26.97 5.35
CA LEU A 284 22.68 25.55 5.31
C LEU A 284 23.24 25.09 6.67
N PHE A 285 24.05 25.93 7.32
CA PHE A 285 24.53 25.70 8.69
C PHE A 285 23.37 25.71 9.69
N GLN A 286 22.42 26.64 9.59
CA GLN A 286 21.20 26.67 10.41
C GLN A 286 20.30 25.43 10.19
N TRP A 287 20.23 24.89 8.97
CA TRP A 287 19.48 23.66 8.66
C TRP A 287 20.11 22.42 9.33
N PHE A 288 21.44 22.34 9.40
CA PHE A 288 22.15 21.28 10.14
C PHE A 288 22.15 21.50 11.67
N ASP A 289 22.21 22.75 12.16
CA ASP A 289 22.20 23.08 13.59
C ASP A 289 20.85 22.83 14.26
N LYS A 290 19.72 23.09 13.57
CA LYS A 290 18.37 22.77 14.10
C LYS A 290 18.12 21.27 14.28
N ARG A 291 18.99 20.40 13.74
CA ARG A 291 18.92 18.93 13.84
C ARG A 291 19.37 18.39 15.21
N LYS A 292 20.10 19.19 16.03
CA LYS A 292 20.69 18.77 17.32
C LYS A 292 20.03 19.34 18.58
N ALA A 293 18.98 20.16 18.46
CA ALA A 293 18.27 20.72 19.61
C ALA A 293 17.60 19.66 20.52
N SER A 294 17.44 18.40 20.08
CA SER A 294 16.67 17.38 20.80
C SER A 294 17.48 16.28 21.51
N ILE A 295 18.81 16.25 21.41
CA ILE A 295 19.62 15.16 22.03
C ILE A 295 20.34 15.61 23.30
N GLN A 296 20.69 16.89 23.45
CA GLN A 296 21.50 17.37 24.59
C GLN A 296 20.69 18.05 25.71
N ALA A 297 19.41 18.35 25.48
CA ALA A 297 18.57 19.05 26.46
C ALA A 297 18.18 18.21 27.69
N SER A 298 18.45 16.91 27.69
CA SER A 298 18.19 16.01 28.83
C SER A 298 19.40 15.75 29.74
N ALA A 299 20.58 16.29 29.43
CA ALA A 299 21.83 15.91 30.10
C ALA A 299 22.61 17.05 30.80
N SER A 300 22.07 18.26 30.91
CA SER A 300 22.73 19.37 31.62
C SER A 300 21.85 19.97 32.72
N SER A 301 21.69 19.22 33.80
CA SER A 301 21.26 19.75 35.10
C SER A 301 22.49 19.85 36.02
N ARG A 302 23.42 20.74 35.69
CA ARG A 302 24.35 21.29 36.69
C ARG A 302 24.53 22.78 36.43
N GLN A 303 24.26 23.53 37.50
CA GLN A 303 24.42 24.97 37.60
C GLN A 303 25.86 25.34 37.28
N ASP A 304 26.02 26.17 36.26
CA ASP A 304 27.00 27.27 36.16
C ASP A 304 26.44 28.24 35.10
N GLU A 305 26.77 29.53 35.22
CA GLU A 305 26.19 30.68 34.49
C GLU A 305 25.76 30.37 33.04
N LYS A 306 24.46 30.55 32.75
CA LYS A 306 23.93 30.41 31.38
C LYS A 306 24.45 31.57 30.51
N PRO A 307 25.13 31.30 29.38
CA PRO A 307 25.50 32.35 28.44
C PRO A 307 24.25 33.01 27.84
N SER A 308 24.37 34.27 27.40
CA SER A 308 23.28 34.98 26.72
C SER A 308 22.86 34.23 25.44
N LYS A 309 21.58 34.33 25.03
CA LYS A 309 21.07 33.63 23.84
C LYS A 309 21.89 33.90 22.58
N GLU A 310 22.48 35.09 22.44
CA GLU A 310 23.37 35.44 21.31
C GLU A 310 24.72 34.72 21.40
N GLN A 311 25.35 34.69 22.58
CA GLN A 311 26.61 33.95 22.76
C GLN A 311 26.45 32.46 22.52
N GLU A 312 25.31 31.86 22.90
CA GLU A 312 25.02 30.45 22.64
C GLU A 312 24.81 30.16 21.14
N ILE A 313 24.23 31.10 20.39
CA ILE A 313 24.08 31.00 18.93
C ILE A 313 25.44 31.10 18.23
N ASP A 314 26.29 32.03 18.63
CA ASP A 314 27.61 32.23 18.04
C ASP A 314 28.56 31.05 18.31
N LEU A 315 28.58 30.53 19.55
CA LEU A 315 29.40 29.36 19.89
C LEU A 315 28.98 28.12 19.09
N ARG A 316 27.67 27.97 18.80
CA ARG A 316 27.12 26.89 17.99
C ARG A 316 27.43 27.06 16.50
N MET A 317 27.35 28.29 15.97
CA MET A 317 27.77 28.56 14.59
C MET A 317 29.25 28.24 14.37
N VAL A 318 30.12 28.56 15.34
CA VAL A 318 31.55 28.21 15.30
C VAL A 318 31.75 26.68 15.29
N GLN A 319 31.03 25.94 16.14
CA GLN A 319 31.09 24.47 16.15
C GLN A 319 30.56 23.84 14.84
N SER A 320 29.49 24.40 14.26
CA SER A 320 28.90 23.96 12.99
C SER A 320 29.88 24.16 11.83
N LYS A 321 30.51 25.33 11.75
CA LYS A 321 31.59 25.64 10.79
C LYS A 321 32.77 24.66 10.95
N ALA A 322 33.24 24.41 12.17
CA ALA A 322 34.32 23.46 12.44
C ALA A 322 33.95 22.01 12.04
N SER A 323 32.71 21.60 12.30
CA SER A 323 32.21 20.27 11.93
C SER A 323 32.20 20.06 10.42
N PHE A 324 31.87 21.10 9.65
CA PHE A 324 31.78 21.05 8.18
C PHE A 324 33.17 21.08 7.54
N THR A 325 34.12 21.81 8.12
CA THR A 325 35.54 21.74 7.72
C THR A 325 36.10 20.32 7.92
N ALA A 326 35.71 19.61 8.99
CA ALA A 326 36.09 18.22 9.19
C ALA A 326 35.47 17.26 8.13
N LYS A 327 34.31 17.59 7.56
CA LYS A 327 33.68 16.82 6.48
C LYS A 327 34.32 17.03 5.11
N ARG A 328 35.15 18.07 4.92
CA ARG A 328 35.71 18.47 3.62
C ARG A 328 36.33 17.31 2.82
N ARG A 329 37.13 16.46 3.47
CA ARG A 329 37.78 15.30 2.80
C ARG A 329 36.76 14.30 2.26
N THR A 330 35.68 14.04 3.00
CA THR A 330 34.62 13.12 2.58
C THR A 330 33.74 13.75 1.51
N ILE A 331 33.44 15.05 1.59
CA ILE A 331 32.71 15.75 0.53
C ILE A 331 33.48 15.66 -0.80
N ILE A 332 34.80 15.91 -0.76
CA ILE A 332 35.66 15.76 -1.93
C ILE A 332 35.63 14.31 -2.41
N ALA A 333 35.87 13.32 -1.53
CA ALA A 333 35.84 11.91 -1.90
C ALA A 333 34.50 11.48 -2.55
N THR A 334 33.36 11.83 -1.95
CA THR A 334 32.03 11.53 -2.51
C THR A 334 31.86 12.18 -3.89
N SER A 335 32.21 13.46 -4.03
CA SER A 335 32.10 14.18 -5.30
C SER A 335 33.02 13.59 -6.37
N THR A 336 34.25 13.20 -6.00
CA THR A 336 35.19 12.57 -6.93
C THR A 336 34.65 11.27 -7.51
N VAL A 337 34.06 10.43 -6.66
CA VAL A 337 33.49 9.15 -7.09
C VAL A 337 32.27 9.39 -8.00
N ILE A 338 31.41 10.37 -7.69
CA ILE A 338 30.27 10.72 -8.53
C ILE A 338 30.72 11.28 -9.89
N THR A 339 31.68 12.21 -9.91
CA THR A 339 32.21 12.75 -11.17
C THR A 339 32.91 11.69 -12.00
N PHE A 340 33.58 10.74 -11.35
CA PHE A 340 34.22 9.62 -12.02
C PHE A 340 33.18 8.67 -12.63
N ALA A 341 32.09 8.36 -11.92
CA ALA A 341 30.97 7.59 -12.47
C ALA A 341 30.35 8.27 -13.70
N LEU A 342 30.16 9.59 -13.66
CA LEU A 342 29.65 10.37 -14.79
C LEU A 342 30.62 10.37 -15.99
N LEU A 343 31.92 10.53 -15.74
CA LEU A 343 32.95 10.45 -16.78
C LEU A 343 32.96 9.07 -17.47
N LEU A 344 32.83 7.99 -16.71
CA LEU A 344 32.72 6.62 -17.27
C LEU A 344 31.45 6.46 -18.11
N GLY A 345 30.33 7.02 -17.65
CA GLY A 345 29.07 7.01 -18.40
C GLY A 345 29.18 7.74 -19.75
N LEU A 346 29.89 8.88 -19.80
CA LEU A 346 30.17 9.60 -21.04
C LEU A 346 31.12 8.79 -21.95
N LEU A 347 32.20 8.23 -21.39
CA LEU A 347 33.15 7.40 -22.15
C LEU A 347 32.46 6.21 -22.80
N ARG A 348 31.54 5.55 -22.08
CA ARG A 348 30.75 4.43 -22.59
C ARG A 348 29.94 4.77 -23.84
N GLN A 349 29.47 6.01 -23.99
CA GLN A 349 28.74 6.44 -25.19
C GLN A 349 29.65 6.76 -26.38
N THR A 350 30.93 7.07 -26.12
CA THR A 350 31.89 7.49 -27.15
C THR A 350 32.72 6.34 -27.73
N VAL A 351 32.93 5.26 -26.97
CA VAL A 351 33.81 4.16 -27.36
C VAL A 351 32.99 2.99 -27.92
N ALA A 352 33.31 2.57 -29.15
CA ALA A 352 32.62 1.47 -29.84
C ALA A 352 33.19 0.07 -29.53
N GLN A 353 34.33 -0.02 -28.82
CA GLN A 353 34.99 -1.30 -28.49
C GLN A 353 34.25 -2.04 -27.38
N ASN A 354 33.93 -3.32 -27.60
CA ASN A 354 33.09 -4.12 -26.70
C ASN A 354 33.71 -4.30 -25.31
N PHE A 355 35.03 -4.51 -25.25
CA PHE A 355 35.75 -4.62 -23.98
C PHE A 355 35.58 -3.36 -23.11
N PHE A 356 35.76 -2.16 -23.70
CA PHE A 356 35.63 -0.91 -22.98
C PHE A 356 34.19 -0.66 -22.51
N VAL A 357 33.19 -0.97 -23.34
CA VAL A 357 31.77 -0.81 -22.97
C VAL A 357 31.43 -1.69 -21.76
N MET A 358 31.91 -2.93 -21.74
CA MET A 358 31.73 -3.84 -20.60
C MET A 358 32.46 -3.35 -19.34
N ALA A 359 33.76 -3.06 -19.46
CA ALA A 359 34.60 -2.69 -18.32
C ALA A 359 34.14 -1.36 -17.67
N THR A 360 33.78 -0.37 -18.48
CA THR A 360 33.23 0.90 -17.99
C THR A 360 31.86 0.73 -17.33
N GLY A 361 31.02 -0.22 -17.80
CA GLY A 361 29.75 -0.57 -17.18
C GLY A 361 29.91 -1.07 -15.74
N LEU A 362 30.74 -2.10 -15.54
CA LEU A 362 31.01 -2.67 -14.20
C LEU A 362 31.62 -1.65 -13.25
N LEU A 363 32.52 -0.82 -13.76
CA LEU A 363 33.22 0.18 -12.96
C LEU A 363 32.32 1.37 -12.62
N MET A 364 31.34 1.69 -13.47
CA MET A 364 30.27 2.65 -13.18
C MET A 364 29.34 2.14 -12.07
N GLU A 365 28.91 0.88 -12.11
CA GLU A 365 28.11 0.26 -11.04
C GLU A 365 28.85 0.30 -9.69
N PHE A 366 30.13 -0.07 -9.69
CA PHE A 366 31.00 0.06 -8.53
C PHE A 366 31.09 1.49 -8.00
N ALA A 367 31.30 2.47 -8.90
CA ALA A 367 31.41 3.87 -8.51
C ALA A 367 30.11 4.36 -7.86
N TRP A 368 28.93 3.94 -8.34
CA TRP A 368 27.66 4.27 -7.70
C TRP A 368 27.49 3.64 -6.32
N LEU A 369 27.90 2.39 -6.14
CA LEU A 369 27.89 1.74 -4.83
C LEU A 369 28.80 2.47 -3.84
N MET A 370 30.01 2.80 -4.27
CA MET A 370 30.97 3.57 -3.49
C MET A 370 30.43 4.96 -3.13
N ALA A 371 29.82 5.65 -4.09
CA ALA A 371 29.18 6.94 -3.88
C ALA A 371 28.06 6.85 -2.83
N ALA A 372 27.22 5.82 -2.90
CA ALA A 372 26.13 5.61 -1.96
C ALA A 372 26.63 5.37 -0.51
N ILE A 373 27.67 4.56 -0.34
CA ILE A 373 28.32 4.35 0.97
C ILE A 373 28.88 5.67 1.51
N LEU A 374 29.67 6.39 0.71
CA LEU A 374 30.29 7.65 1.13
C LEU A 374 29.26 8.74 1.42
N LEU A 375 28.20 8.84 0.61
CA LEU A 375 27.10 9.78 0.81
C LEU A 375 26.32 9.48 2.10
N SER A 376 26.05 8.20 2.37
CA SER A 376 25.40 7.77 3.62
C SER A 376 26.23 8.18 4.84
N LEU A 377 27.54 7.95 4.82
CA LEU A 377 28.46 8.36 5.89
C LEU A 377 28.48 9.88 6.06
N LEU A 378 28.50 10.63 4.96
CA LEU A 378 28.52 12.10 4.97
C LEU A 378 27.28 12.70 5.65
N ILE A 379 26.11 12.13 5.39
CA ILE A 379 24.81 12.62 5.90
C ILE A 379 24.56 12.18 7.34
N ARG A 380 24.94 10.95 7.71
CA ARG A 380 24.62 10.35 9.02
C ARG A 380 25.61 10.73 10.14
N LEU A 381 26.90 10.81 9.84
CA LEU A 381 27.95 10.95 10.86
C LEU A 381 28.35 12.41 11.12
N ASP A 382 28.75 12.69 12.35
CA ASP A 382 29.33 13.99 12.75
C ASP A 382 30.77 14.16 12.26
N GLY A 383 31.26 15.41 12.18
CA GLY A 383 32.59 15.73 11.62
C GLY A 383 33.76 14.94 12.22
N VAL A 384 33.73 14.65 13.53
CA VAL A 384 34.75 13.83 14.22
C VAL A 384 34.55 12.33 13.95
N GLN A 385 33.30 11.89 13.80
CA GLN A 385 32.95 10.49 13.59
C GLN A 385 33.22 10.04 12.15
N ILE A 386 33.11 10.94 11.16
CA ILE A 386 33.30 10.65 9.74
C ILE A 386 34.66 10.01 9.44
N LYS A 387 35.74 10.52 10.05
CA LYS A 387 37.08 9.95 9.84
C LYS A 387 37.18 8.51 10.32
N ASN A 388 36.49 8.19 11.42
CA ASN A 388 36.45 6.83 11.97
C ASN A 388 35.52 5.94 11.13
N GLY A 389 34.40 6.47 10.65
CA GLY A 389 33.49 5.77 9.75
C GLY A 389 34.18 5.36 8.45
N LEU A 390 34.87 6.29 7.78
CA LEU A 390 35.61 5.99 6.55
C LEU A 390 36.67 4.90 6.74
N ARG A 391 37.33 4.87 7.91
CA ARG A 391 38.29 3.80 8.26
C ARG A 391 37.63 2.44 8.43
N ILE A 392 36.49 2.37 9.10
CA ILE A 392 35.77 1.11 9.32
C ILE A 392 35.24 0.50 8.01
N TYR A 393 34.80 1.33 7.06
CA TYR A 393 34.28 0.84 5.78
C TYR A 393 35.38 0.62 4.72
N ALA A 394 36.61 1.09 4.96
CA ALA A 394 37.70 0.97 3.99
C ALA A 394 38.01 -0.48 3.56
N PRO A 395 38.10 -1.49 4.46
CA PRO A 395 38.44 -2.85 4.04
C PRO A 395 37.36 -3.46 3.12
N VAL A 396 36.09 -3.19 3.41
CA VAL A 396 34.95 -3.63 2.57
C VAL A 396 35.03 -2.99 1.17
N MET A 397 35.27 -1.68 1.13
CA MET A 397 35.41 -0.91 -0.11
C MET A 397 36.59 -1.39 -0.96
N THR A 398 37.73 -1.70 -0.33
CA THR A 398 38.93 -2.22 -1.01
C THR A 398 38.70 -3.62 -1.57
N VAL A 399 38.08 -4.52 -0.82
CA VAL A 399 37.81 -5.89 -1.28
C VAL A 399 36.83 -5.89 -2.45
N CYS A 400 35.80 -5.05 -2.38
CA CYS A 400 34.86 -4.86 -3.48
C CYS A 400 35.57 -4.38 -4.76
N PHE A 401 36.48 -3.40 -4.64
CA PHE A 401 37.31 -2.94 -5.77
C PHE A 401 38.15 -4.07 -6.36
N LEU A 402 38.83 -4.86 -5.51
CA LEU A 402 39.69 -5.96 -5.95
C LEU A 402 38.91 -7.04 -6.69
N VAL A 403 37.73 -7.42 -6.19
CA VAL A 403 36.85 -8.40 -6.85
C VAL A 403 36.43 -7.91 -8.24
N ILE A 404 36.04 -6.64 -8.36
CA ILE A 404 35.61 -6.07 -9.64
C ILE A 404 36.79 -5.91 -10.60
N ALA A 405 37.97 -5.53 -10.09
CA ALA A 405 39.20 -5.48 -10.88
C ALA A 405 39.57 -6.87 -11.44
N PHE A 406 39.47 -7.93 -10.63
CA PHE A 406 39.73 -9.30 -11.08
C PHE A 406 38.76 -9.77 -12.16
N ARG A 407 37.49 -9.38 -12.05
CA ARG A 407 36.48 -9.62 -13.09
C ARG A 407 36.80 -8.88 -14.39
N ILE A 408 37.18 -7.60 -14.33
CA ILE A 408 37.52 -6.79 -15.50
C ILE A 408 38.76 -7.34 -16.22
N ILE A 409 39.77 -7.77 -15.46
CA ILE A 409 41.01 -8.33 -16.01
C ILE A 409 40.77 -9.74 -16.60
N LEU A 410 39.66 -10.40 -16.26
CA LEU A 410 39.34 -11.78 -16.60
C LEU A 410 40.44 -12.75 -16.14
N ILE A 411 40.85 -12.63 -14.89
CA ILE A 411 41.92 -13.46 -14.34
C ILE A 411 41.55 -14.96 -14.40
N PRO A 412 42.45 -15.87 -14.84
CA PRO A 412 42.21 -17.32 -14.81
C PRO A 412 41.88 -17.82 -13.40
N ASN A 413 40.98 -18.81 -13.29
CA ASN A 413 40.52 -19.30 -11.98
C ASN A 413 41.66 -19.86 -11.11
N THR A 414 42.69 -20.46 -11.71
CA THR A 414 43.89 -20.94 -11.01
C THR A 414 44.63 -19.83 -10.27
N LEU A 415 44.76 -18.65 -10.89
CA LEU A 415 45.38 -17.49 -10.25
C LEU A 415 44.48 -16.90 -9.15
N VAL A 416 43.16 -16.88 -9.35
CA VAL A 416 42.21 -16.46 -8.32
C VAL A 416 42.29 -17.39 -7.12
N ASN A 417 42.32 -18.71 -7.33
CA ASN A 417 42.40 -19.70 -6.26
C ASN A 417 43.69 -19.57 -5.45
N LEU A 418 44.80 -19.19 -6.09
CA LEU A 418 46.08 -19.00 -5.42
C LEU A 418 46.16 -17.70 -4.60
N ILE A 419 45.71 -16.57 -5.16
CA ILE A 419 45.90 -15.22 -4.59
C ILE A 419 44.75 -14.80 -3.67
N PHE A 420 43.52 -15.23 -3.94
CA PHE A 420 42.33 -14.70 -3.27
C PHE A 420 42.23 -15.08 -1.78
N PRO A 421 42.49 -16.33 -1.34
CA PRO A 421 42.43 -16.69 0.08
C PRO A 421 43.37 -15.88 1.00
N PRO A 422 44.69 -15.70 0.71
CA PRO A 422 45.56 -14.91 1.57
C PRO A 422 45.21 -13.42 1.53
N MET A 423 44.75 -12.91 0.38
CA MET A 423 44.27 -11.53 0.25
C MET A 423 43.04 -11.27 1.13
N LEU A 424 42.08 -12.20 1.15
CA LEU A 424 40.90 -12.12 2.01
C LEU A 424 41.26 -12.20 3.49
N LEU A 425 42.21 -13.06 3.86
CA LEU A 425 42.68 -13.16 5.24
C LEU A 425 43.28 -11.84 5.73
N VAL A 426 44.11 -11.18 4.91
CA VAL A 426 44.66 -9.84 5.23
C VAL A 426 43.55 -8.82 5.41
N CYS A 427 42.54 -8.82 4.53
CA CYS A 427 41.42 -7.89 4.62
C CYS A 427 40.51 -8.16 5.83
N ALA A 428 40.28 -9.43 6.18
CA ALA A 428 39.51 -9.82 7.35
C ALA A 428 40.21 -9.41 8.66
N VAL A 429 41.54 -9.61 8.74
CA VAL A 429 42.36 -9.14 9.87
C VAL A 429 42.36 -7.62 9.95
N TRP A 430 42.45 -6.92 8.81
CA TRP A 430 42.35 -5.47 8.75
C TRP A 430 40.98 -4.98 9.26
N GLN A 431 39.88 -5.58 8.79
CA GLN A 431 38.51 -5.30 9.25
C GLN A 431 38.37 -5.51 10.76
N TRP A 432 38.84 -6.64 11.28
CA TRP A 432 38.78 -6.96 12.71
C TRP A 432 39.50 -5.92 13.58
N ARG A 433 40.73 -5.54 13.19
CA ARG A 433 41.53 -4.53 13.91
C ARG A 433 40.81 -3.17 13.96
N VAL A 434 40.26 -2.73 12.83
CA VAL A 434 39.60 -1.43 12.74
C VAL A 434 38.28 -1.43 13.52
N VAL A 435 37.44 -2.46 13.39
CA VAL A 435 36.19 -2.58 14.16
C VAL A 435 36.49 -2.56 15.67
N LYS A 436 37.45 -3.36 16.15
CA LYS A 436 37.83 -3.41 17.57
C LYS A 436 38.30 -2.06 18.12
N HIS A 437 39.05 -1.29 17.32
CA HIS A 437 39.63 -0.01 17.75
C HIS A 437 38.64 1.15 17.73
N TYR A 438 37.74 1.22 16.74
CA TYR A 438 36.87 2.39 16.54
C TYR A 438 35.41 2.19 16.97
N GLN A 439 34.98 0.99 17.38
CA GLN A 439 33.59 0.68 17.77
C GLN A 439 32.97 1.64 18.79
N LYS A 440 33.72 2.10 19.81
CA LYS A 440 33.18 2.97 20.87
C LYS A 440 32.90 4.40 20.40
N ARG A 441 33.43 4.81 19.25
CA ARG A 441 33.38 6.19 18.74
C ARG A 441 32.33 6.38 17.64
N LEU A 442 31.51 5.38 17.36
CA LEU A 442 30.54 5.37 16.27
C LEU A 442 29.13 4.97 16.74
N PRO A 443 28.08 5.30 15.95
CA PRO A 443 26.73 4.87 16.25
C PRO A 443 26.59 3.35 16.31
N LYS A 444 25.70 2.86 17.18
CA LYS A 444 25.45 1.40 17.35
C LYS A 444 25.06 0.71 16.04
N SER A 445 24.37 1.39 15.14
CA SER A 445 24.00 0.87 13.80
C SER A 445 25.22 0.56 12.94
N ASP A 446 26.19 1.48 12.86
CA ASP A 446 27.43 1.31 12.09
C ASP A 446 28.29 0.17 12.63
N VAL A 447 28.36 0.05 13.95
CA VAL A 447 29.07 -1.06 14.62
C VAL A 447 28.40 -2.39 14.28
N PHE A 448 27.07 -2.45 14.31
CA PHE A 448 26.33 -3.66 13.93
C PHE A 448 26.60 -4.06 12.47
N TYR A 449 26.49 -3.13 11.51
CA TYR A 449 26.74 -3.43 10.09
C TYR A 449 28.15 -3.93 9.84
N THR A 450 29.12 -3.37 10.53
CA THR A 450 30.54 -3.69 10.29
C THR A 450 30.98 -4.95 11.02
N THR A 451 30.28 -5.30 12.11
CA THR A 451 30.37 -6.61 12.76
C THR A 451 29.74 -7.70 11.88
N MET A 452 28.56 -7.47 11.31
CA MET A 452 27.96 -8.40 10.34
C MET A 452 28.86 -8.55 9.11
N SER A 453 29.48 -7.47 8.64
CA SER A 453 30.47 -7.54 7.56
C SER A 453 31.66 -8.43 7.93
N LEU A 454 32.16 -8.33 9.16
CA LEU A 454 33.25 -9.19 9.64
C LEU A 454 32.84 -10.66 9.63
N ILE A 455 31.60 -10.99 9.99
CA ILE A 455 31.08 -12.37 9.91
C ILE A 455 31.11 -12.88 8.46
N VAL A 456 30.65 -12.07 7.50
CA VAL A 456 30.72 -12.44 6.08
C VAL A 456 32.18 -12.59 5.63
N PHE A 457 33.09 -11.71 6.05
CA PHE A 457 34.52 -11.86 5.76
C PHE A 457 35.09 -13.18 6.28
N VAL A 458 34.76 -13.56 7.51
CA VAL A 458 35.21 -14.82 8.09
C VAL A 458 34.62 -16.01 7.34
N PHE A 459 33.33 -15.97 7.00
CA PHE A 459 32.69 -16.99 6.16
C PHE A 459 33.38 -17.12 4.80
N SER A 460 33.63 -16.01 4.11
CA SER A 460 34.32 -15.96 2.82
C SER A 460 35.74 -16.52 2.92
N VAL A 461 36.51 -16.17 3.97
CA VAL A 461 37.83 -16.77 4.20
C VAL A 461 37.73 -18.29 4.34
N ILE A 462 36.82 -18.78 5.19
CA ILE A 462 36.63 -20.23 5.40
C ILE A 462 36.23 -20.93 4.10
N ALA A 463 35.24 -20.39 3.38
CA ALA A 463 34.79 -20.93 2.10
C ALA A 463 35.95 -20.97 1.08
N SER A 464 36.75 -19.92 1.00
CA SER A 464 37.91 -19.85 0.11
C SER A 464 39.01 -20.87 0.47
N LEU A 465 39.20 -21.18 1.76
CA LEU A 465 40.18 -22.16 2.23
C LEU A 465 39.76 -23.61 1.94
N ILE A 466 38.45 -23.89 1.97
CA ILE A 466 37.87 -25.21 1.62
C ILE A 466 37.91 -25.44 0.10
N GLY A 467 38.15 -24.42 -0.72
CA GLY A 467 38.19 -24.50 -2.18
C GLY A 467 37.01 -23.82 -2.88
N TYR A 468 36.02 -23.33 -2.13
CA TYR A 468 34.86 -22.59 -2.66
C TYR A 468 35.16 -21.09 -2.84
N THR A 469 36.16 -20.78 -3.67
CA THR A 469 36.62 -19.40 -3.91
C THR A 469 35.56 -18.54 -4.60
N LEU A 470 34.83 -19.08 -5.57
CA LEU A 470 33.76 -18.37 -6.28
C LEU A 470 32.57 -18.06 -5.38
N LEU A 471 32.13 -19.03 -4.57
CA LEU A 471 31.10 -18.81 -3.55
C LEU A 471 31.52 -17.72 -2.56
N SER A 472 32.80 -17.71 -2.17
CA SER A 472 33.36 -16.66 -1.32
C SER A 472 33.31 -15.28 -1.97
N VAL A 473 33.66 -15.17 -3.26
CA VAL A 473 33.55 -13.93 -4.04
C VAL A 473 32.10 -13.47 -4.12
N GLU A 474 31.18 -14.37 -4.46
CA GLU A 474 29.75 -14.07 -4.60
C GLU A 474 29.14 -13.59 -3.27
N ALA A 475 29.48 -14.24 -2.16
CA ALA A 475 29.04 -13.84 -0.82
C ALA A 475 29.51 -12.41 -0.45
N LEU A 476 30.71 -12.02 -0.86
CA LEU A 476 31.24 -10.66 -0.64
C LEU A 476 30.52 -9.63 -1.49
N ILE A 477 30.29 -9.91 -2.78
CA ILE A 477 29.55 -9.02 -3.67
C ILE A 477 28.14 -8.83 -3.12
N TRP A 478 27.44 -9.93 -2.82
CA TRP A 478 26.12 -9.90 -2.19
C TRP A 478 26.10 -9.03 -0.93
N TRP A 479 27.04 -9.26 -0.01
CA TRP A 479 27.10 -8.48 1.21
C TRP A 479 27.39 -7.00 0.95
N THR A 480 28.26 -6.64 0.00
CA THR A 480 28.51 -5.24 -0.34
C THR A 480 27.29 -4.54 -0.94
N MET A 481 26.50 -5.26 -1.77
CA MET A 481 25.23 -4.77 -2.30
C MET A 481 24.21 -4.58 -1.17
N GLN A 482 24.05 -5.58 -0.31
CA GLN A 482 23.13 -5.53 0.83
C GLN A 482 23.51 -4.40 1.80
N LEU A 483 24.80 -4.24 2.10
CA LEU A 483 25.32 -3.17 2.93
C LEU A 483 25.01 -1.81 2.33
N THR A 484 25.13 -1.65 1.01
CA THR A 484 24.80 -0.40 0.30
C THR A 484 23.31 -0.09 0.40
N CYS A 485 22.44 -1.08 0.21
CA CYS A 485 21.00 -0.92 0.40
C CYS A 485 20.67 -0.50 1.85
N ILE A 486 21.21 -1.20 2.85
CA ILE A 486 20.99 -0.88 4.27
C ILE A 486 21.49 0.54 4.60
N LEU A 487 22.68 0.92 4.12
CA LEU A 487 23.24 2.25 4.31
C LEU A 487 22.41 3.35 3.66
N THR A 488 21.80 3.07 2.52
CA THR A 488 20.89 3.99 1.83
C THR A 488 19.58 4.16 2.61
N ILE A 489 18.98 3.06 3.05
CA ILE A 489 17.73 3.08 3.85
C ILE A 489 17.95 3.80 5.18
N THR A 490 19.06 3.55 5.85
CA THR A 490 19.41 4.21 7.12
C THR A 490 19.76 5.69 6.93
N CYS A 491 20.35 6.06 5.79
CA CYS A 491 20.52 7.46 5.40
C CYS A 491 19.16 8.14 5.25
N LEU A 492 18.23 7.54 4.50
CA LEU A 492 16.88 8.07 4.31
C LEU A 492 16.11 8.16 5.64
N SER A 493 16.24 7.14 6.50
CA SER A 493 15.69 7.14 7.85
C SER A 493 16.22 8.30 8.69
N SER A 494 17.52 8.58 8.65
CA SER A 494 18.14 9.71 9.34
C SER A 494 17.67 11.07 8.78
N MET A 495 17.48 11.17 7.46
CA MET A 495 16.93 12.37 6.82
C MET A 495 15.48 12.62 7.28
N LEU A 496 14.63 11.59 7.23
CA LEU A 496 13.24 11.67 7.67
C LEU A 496 13.14 11.99 9.16
N LYS A 497 13.95 11.35 10.02
CA LYS A 497 13.98 11.63 11.46
C LYS A 497 14.34 13.09 11.74
N GLY A 498 15.32 13.64 11.02
CA GLY A 498 15.67 15.06 11.11
C GLY A 498 14.54 15.99 10.65
N PHE A 499 13.85 15.63 9.56
CA PHE A 499 12.73 16.39 9.03
C PHE A 499 11.51 16.44 9.97
N GLY A 500 11.20 15.32 10.64
CA GLY A 500 10.06 15.20 11.56
C GLY A 500 10.30 15.82 12.94
N ASN A 501 11.54 15.80 13.45
CA ASN A 501 11.91 16.37 14.75
C ASN A 501 12.11 17.90 14.75
N HIS A 502 11.88 18.57 13.62
CA HIS A 502 12.06 20.03 13.54
C HIS A 502 11.09 20.74 14.52
N PRO A 503 11.53 21.75 15.30
CA PRO A 503 10.76 22.35 16.39
C PRO A 503 9.40 22.92 16.00
N ASN A 504 9.24 23.36 14.74
CA ASN A 504 7.97 23.87 14.18
C ASN A 504 7.00 22.78 13.70
N ARG A 505 7.44 21.52 13.58
CA ARG A 505 6.66 20.42 12.97
C ARG A 505 6.30 19.32 13.96
N ARG A 506 7.29 18.84 14.73
CA ARG A 506 7.14 17.83 15.80
C ARG A 506 6.30 16.60 15.40
N TYR A 507 6.50 16.06 14.19
CA TYR A 507 5.63 15.00 13.64
C TYR A 507 5.66 13.66 14.41
N PHE A 508 6.65 13.47 15.28
CA PHE A 508 6.77 12.32 16.17
C PHE A 508 5.99 12.49 17.48
N ASP A 509 5.59 13.71 17.84
CA ASP A 509 4.84 13.97 19.07
C ASP A 509 3.38 13.52 18.89
N LYS A 510 2.84 12.92 19.96
CA LYS A 510 1.47 12.37 19.98
C LYS A 510 0.39 13.45 19.82
N GLU A 511 0.71 14.69 20.16
CA GLU A 511 -0.20 15.84 20.15
C GLU A 511 -0.38 16.48 18.76
N THR A 512 0.44 16.11 17.77
CA THR A 512 0.34 16.68 16.41
C THR A 512 -0.79 16.06 15.60
N SER A 513 -1.55 16.92 14.90
CA SER A 513 -2.73 16.50 14.15
C SER A 513 -2.40 15.51 13.02
N ILE A 514 -3.22 14.48 12.87
CA ILE A 514 -2.91 13.36 11.97
C ILE A 514 -2.99 13.75 10.50
N THR A 515 -3.84 14.70 10.16
CA THR A 515 -4.06 15.19 8.78
C THR A 515 -2.78 15.71 8.14
N ARG A 516 -1.81 16.17 8.94
CA ARG A 516 -0.48 16.60 8.47
C ARG A 516 0.59 15.52 8.60
N THR A 517 0.44 14.57 9.53
CA THR A 517 1.49 13.59 9.85
C THR A 517 1.34 12.26 9.14
N TRP A 518 0.15 11.92 8.61
CA TRP A 518 -0.14 10.60 8.04
C TRP A 518 0.89 10.20 6.96
N LEU A 519 1.12 11.06 5.96
CA LEU A 519 2.04 10.78 4.86
C LEU A 519 3.48 10.59 5.38
N PHE A 520 3.94 11.45 6.29
CA PHE A 520 5.26 11.31 6.89
C PHE A 520 5.41 9.98 7.66
N ARG A 521 4.40 9.61 8.46
CA ARG A 521 4.37 8.36 9.21
C ARG A 521 4.30 7.14 8.29
N PHE A 522 3.62 7.23 7.15
CA PHE A 522 3.62 6.19 6.12
C PHE A 522 5.04 5.92 5.60
N PHE A 523 5.75 6.98 5.20
CA PHE A 523 7.14 6.84 4.75
C PHE A 523 8.03 6.23 5.84
N TYR A 524 7.89 6.66 7.09
CA TYR A 524 8.77 6.24 8.18
C TYR A 524 8.46 4.84 8.74
N TYR A 525 7.19 4.54 9.02
CA TYR A 525 6.79 3.29 9.69
C TYR A 525 6.38 2.16 8.73
N ALA A 526 6.02 2.47 7.48
CA ALA A 526 5.70 1.46 6.48
C ALA A 526 6.79 1.37 5.39
N LEU A 527 7.08 2.44 4.66
CA LEU A 527 7.93 2.35 3.48
C LEU A 527 9.39 1.98 3.81
N LEU A 528 9.98 2.56 4.87
CA LEU A 528 11.35 2.22 5.29
C LEU A 528 11.52 0.72 5.63
N PRO A 529 10.72 0.11 6.52
CA PRO A 529 10.87 -1.31 6.80
C PRO A 529 10.50 -2.20 5.59
N ILE A 530 9.55 -1.80 4.75
CA ILE A 530 9.25 -2.49 3.48
C ILE A 530 10.48 -2.49 2.55
N SER A 531 11.15 -1.34 2.41
CA SER A 531 12.40 -1.25 1.64
C SER A 531 13.51 -2.09 2.25
N GLY A 532 13.54 -2.23 3.58
CA GLY A 532 14.42 -3.16 4.30
C GLY A 532 14.17 -4.61 3.92
N ALA A 533 12.92 -5.06 3.91
CA ALA A 533 12.58 -6.43 3.50
C ALA A 533 12.91 -6.69 2.01
N LEU A 534 12.59 -5.73 1.13
CA LEU A 534 12.89 -5.81 -0.29
C LEU A 534 14.39 -5.77 -0.59
N SER A 535 15.19 -5.08 0.24
CA SER A 535 16.63 -4.94 0.03
C SER A 535 17.35 -6.28 -0.05
N ILE A 536 16.90 -7.28 0.70
CA ILE A 536 17.51 -8.62 0.74
C ILE A 536 17.34 -9.31 -0.62
N ILE A 537 16.14 -9.28 -1.20
CA ILE A 537 15.89 -9.85 -2.54
C ILE A 537 16.68 -9.06 -3.58
N LEU A 538 16.61 -7.73 -3.53
CA LEU A 538 17.26 -6.85 -4.50
C LEU A 538 18.78 -7.03 -4.50
N SER A 539 19.41 -7.15 -3.31
CA SER A 539 20.86 -7.29 -3.21
C SER A 539 21.36 -8.63 -3.71
N ILE A 540 20.62 -9.72 -3.47
CA ILE A 540 20.95 -11.04 -4.04
C ILE A 540 20.81 -11.01 -5.56
N TYR A 541 19.70 -10.45 -6.06
CA TYR A 541 19.47 -10.31 -7.49
C TYR A 541 20.58 -9.52 -8.18
N TRP A 542 20.93 -8.33 -7.65
CA TRP A 542 22.02 -7.53 -8.19
C TRP A 542 23.38 -8.22 -8.10
N ALA A 543 23.68 -8.91 -6.99
CA ALA A 543 24.93 -9.63 -6.87
C ALA A 543 25.04 -10.80 -7.86
N ALA A 544 23.95 -11.51 -8.11
CA ALA A 544 23.89 -12.56 -9.12
C ALA A 544 23.97 -12.01 -10.55
N ASP A 545 23.45 -10.80 -10.79
CA ASP A 545 23.58 -10.10 -12.06
C ASP A 545 25.05 -9.78 -12.39
N VAL A 546 25.89 -9.54 -11.38
CA VAL A 546 27.35 -9.45 -11.52
C VAL A 546 27.96 -10.76 -12.05
N PHE A 547 27.24 -11.87 -12.12
CA PHE A 547 27.70 -13.09 -12.81
C PHE A 547 26.72 -13.56 -13.88
N ASN A 548 25.77 -12.70 -14.28
CA ASN A 548 24.67 -13.01 -15.19
C ASN A 548 23.81 -14.21 -14.74
N LEU A 549 23.69 -14.41 -13.43
CA LEU A 549 22.87 -15.44 -12.78
C LEU A 549 21.52 -14.89 -12.28
N SER A 550 21.17 -13.66 -12.65
CA SER A 550 19.98 -12.95 -12.19
C SER A 550 18.67 -13.69 -12.54
N ASP A 551 18.56 -14.23 -13.75
CA ASP A 551 17.40 -15.05 -14.16
C ASP A 551 17.23 -16.30 -13.27
N THR A 552 18.32 -16.98 -12.94
CA THR A 552 18.30 -18.14 -12.03
C THR A 552 17.89 -17.74 -10.62
N THR A 553 18.34 -16.58 -10.11
CA THR A 553 17.89 -16.13 -8.78
C THR A 553 16.39 -15.83 -8.72
N LEU A 554 15.82 -15.24 -9.78
CA LEU A 554 14.37 -15.02 -9.85
C LEU A 554 13.60 -16.34 -9.91
N GLN A 555 14.12 -17.34 -10.61
CA GLN A 555 13.58 -18.70 -10.60
C GLN A 555 13.64 -19.31 -9.19
N ILE A 556 14.78 -19.21 -8.48
CA ILE A 556 14.92 -19.72 -7.11
C ILE A 556 13.94 -19.01 -6.14
N PHE A 557 13.76 -17.69 -6.27
CA PHE A 557 12.85 -16.94 -5.40
C PHE A 557 11.38 -17.24 -5.65
N SER A 558 11.03 -17.59 -6.90
CA SER A 558 9.68 -18.00 -7.29
C SER A 558 9.43 -19.50 -7.14
N MET A 559 10.50 -20.30 -7.00
CA MET A 559 10.42 -21.73 -6.75
C MET A 559 9.63 -22.02 -5.48
N ARG A 560 8.72 -22.99 -5.58
CA ARG A 560 7.98 -23.51 -4.44
C ARG A 560 8.90 -24.45 -3.65
N LEU A 561 9.55 -23.91 -2.63
CA LEU A 561 10.45 -24.67 -1.74
C LEU A 561 9.68 -25.76 -0.98
N ILE A 562 8.42 -25.48 -0.64
CA ILE A 562 7.49 -26.46 -0.06
C ILE A 562 6.21 -26.40 -0.91
N ASP A 563 5.83 -27.51 -1.52
CA ASP A 563 4.58 -27.64 -2.29
C ASP A 563 3.76 -28.81 -1.76
N THR A 564 2.85 -28.50 -0.83
CA THR A 564 1.88 -29.46 -0.30
C THR A 564 0.48 -28.97 -0.62
N LYS A 565 -0.51 -29.87 -0.67
CA LYS A 565 -1.92 -29.52 -0.97
C LYS A 565 -2.47 -28.40 -0.07
N ASN A 566 -2.00 -28.32 1.18
CA ASN A 566 -2.51 -27.40 2.19
C ASN A 566 -1.54 -26.26 2.53
N PHE A 567 -0.34 -26.22 1.93
CA PHE A 567 0.65 -25.19 2.23
C PHE A 567 1.70 -25.10 1.12
N THR A 568 1.90 -23.88 0.64
CA THR A 568 2.90 -23.56 -0.39
C THR A 568 3.80 -22.43 0.09
N PHE A 569 5.11 -22.66 0.07
CA PHE A 569 6.11 -21.70 0.53
C PHE A 569 7.08 -21.34 -0.59
N SER A 570 7.27 -20.04 -0.80
CA SER A 570 8.34 -19.49 -1.63
C SER A 570 8.90 -18.22 -0.97
N ILE A 571 10.11 -17.83 -1.33
CA ILE A 571 10.78 -16.65 -0.78
C ILE A 571 9.99 -15.38 -1.11
N PHE A 572 9.46 -15.27 -2.33
CA PHE A 572 8.58 -14.15 -2.71
C PHE A 572 7.32 -14.08 -1.86
N LYS A 573 6.66 -15.22 -1.58
CA LYS A 573 5.47 -15.26 -0.72
C LYS A 573 5.79 -14.80 0.70
N ALA A 574 6.91 -15.23 1.26
CA ALA A 574 7.36 -14.81 2.58
C ALA A 574 7.59 -13.28 2.65
N VAL A 575 8.31 -12.72 1.68
CA VAL A 575 8.54 -11.27 1.63
C VAL A 575 7.24 -10.50 1.41
N GLN A 576 6.32 -10.99 0.57
CA GLN A 576 5.01 -10.38 0.39
C GLN A 576 4.22 -10.28 1.71
N VAL A 577 4.23 -11.33 2.54
CA VAL A 577 3.57 -11.32 3.85
C VAL A 577 4.23 -10.34 4.82
N VAL A 578 5.56 -10.25 4.82
CA VAL A 578 6.30 -9.25 5.63
C VAL A 578 5.98 -7.82 5.20
N ILE A 579 5.87 -7.56 3.89
CA ILE A 579 5.47 -6.24 3.36
C ILE A 579 4.05 -5.88 3.83
N LEU A 580 3.12 -6.84 3.71
CA LEU A 580 1.75 -6.66 4.20
C LEU A 580 1.71 -6.41 5.71
N PHE A 581 2.54 -7.09 6.50
CA PHE A 581 2.61 -6.87 7.94
C PHE A 581 2.89 -5.40 8.29
N TYR A 582 3.88 -4.77 7.64
CA TYR A 582 4.19 -3.36 7.88
C TYR A 582 3.08 -2.41 7.40
N LEU A 583 2.42 -2.71 6.27
CA LEU A 583 1.28 -1.94 5.78
C LEU A 583 0.08 -2.01 6.74
N PHE A 584 -0.28 -3.20 7.20
CA PHE A 584 -1.37 -3.41 8.14
C PHE A 584 -1.07 -2.85 9.54
N SER A 585 0.18 -2.96 10.01
CA SER A 585 0.63 -2.32 11.25
C SER A 585 0.49 -0.79 11.17
N TYR A 586 0.90 -0.18 10.05
CA TYR A 586 0.73 1.26 9.83
C TYR A 586 -0.75 1.66 9.74
N PHE A 587 -1.57 0.88 9.02
CA PHE A 587 -3.00 1.12 8.92
C PHE A 587 -3.67 1.05 10.30
N CYS A 588 -3.38 0.03 11.10
CA CYS A 588 -3.89 -0.11 12.46
C CYS A 588 -3.54 1.12 13.31
N HIS A 589 -2.26 1.50 13.35
CA HIS A 589 -1.81 2.64 14.13
C HIS A 589 -2.45 3.97 13.67
N THR A 590 -2.57 4.17 12.35
CA THR A 590 -3.17 5.38 11.78
C THR A 590 -4.66 5.47 12.07
N SER A 591 -5.41 4.37 11.89
CA SER A 591 -6.83 4.29 12.20
C SER A 591 -7.11 4.57 13.68
N LEU A 592 -6.30 4.04 14.59
CA LEU A 592 -6.43 4.31 16.03
C LEU A 592 -6.20 5.78 16.39
N ASN A 593 -5.18 6.40 15.80
CA ASN A 593 -4.87 7.80 16.07
C ASN A 593 -5.91 8.74 15.41
N LEU A 594 -6.43 8.39 14.23
CA LEU A 594 -7.52 9.12 13.57
C LEU A 594 -8.78 9.11 14.44
N LEU A 595 -9.11 7.94 14.98
CA LEU A 595 -10.24 7.77 15.90
C LEU A 595 -10.06 8.60 17.18
N HIS A 596 -8.87 8.58 17.77
CA HIS A 596 -8.56 9.41 18.93
C HIS A 596 -8.73 10.90 18.64
N HIS A 597 -8.29 11.35 17.46
CA HIS A 597 -8.48 12.74 17.06
C HIS A 597 -9.96 13.09 16.88
N HIS A 598 -10.73 12.20 16.24
CA HIS A 598 -12.16 12.40 16.04
C HIS A 598 -12.93 12.48 17.38
N PHE A 599 -12.64 11.58 18.33
CA PHE A 599 -13.27 11.63 19.65
C PHE A 599 -12.82 12.83 20.49
N ALA A 600 -11.55 13.23 20.41
CA ALA A 600 -11.08 14.44 21.08
C ALA A 600 -11.79 15.69 20.55
N GLN A 601 -12.00 15.77 19.23
CA GLN A 601 -12.73 16.88 18.61
C GLN A 601 -14.22 16.87 19.00
N SER A 602 -14.86 15.70 18.96
CA SER A 602 -16.26 15.56 19.37
C SER A 602 -16.48 15.94 20.85
N GLU A 603 -15.58 15.56 21.76
CA GLU A 603 -15.67 15.97 23.17
C GLU A 603 -15.46 17.48 23.36
N HIS A 604 -14.58 18.10 22.57
CA HIS A 604 -14.37 19.55 22.60
C HIS A 604 -15.65 20.29 22.18
N ASP A 605 -16.30 19.85 21.10
CA ASP A 605 -17.55 20.46 20.61
C ASP A 605 -18.67 20.34 21.65
N HIS A 606 -18.85 19.17 22.26
CA HIS A 606 -19.86 18.97 23.32
C HIS A 606 -19.56 19.77 24.60
N ALA A 607 -18.29 19.92 24.98
CA ALA A 607 -17.91 20.71 26.15
C ALA A 607 -18.29 22.19 25.99
N ILE A 608 -18.20 22.73 24.77
CA ILE A 608 -18.60 24.10 24.44
C ILE A 608 -20.12 24.26 24.51
N GLU A 609 -20.89 23.33 23.94
CA GLU A 609 -22.37 23.38 23.95
C GLU A 609 -22.94 23.31 25.39
N GLU A 610 -22.37 22.45 26.23
CA GLU A 610 -22.80 22.23 27.61
C GLU A 610 -22.15 23.19 28.62
N ASN A 611 -21.27 24.10 28.16
CA ASN A 611 -20.51 25.04 28.98
C ASN A 611 -19.76 24.35 30.14
N ARG A 612 -19.16 23.19 29.86
CA ARG A 612 -18.40 22.35 30.81
C ARG A 612 -16.93 22.27 30.44
N ARG A 613 -16.09 21.79 31.37
CA ARG A 613 -14.69 21.47 31.05
C ARG A 613 -14.61 20.16 30.27
N GLU A 614 -13.64 20.09 29.36
CA GLU A 614 -13.29 18.87 28.64
C GLU A 614 -12.93 17.76 29.63
N ASP A 615 -13.44 16.55 29.39
CA ASP A 615 -13.09 15.37 30.17
C ASP A 615 -12.17 14.45 29.36
N PRO A 616 -10.86 14.40 29.68
CA PRO A 616 -9.92 13.52 28.99
C PRO A 616 -10.24 12.03 29.19
N GLN A 617 -10.90 11.65 30.29
CA GLN A 617 -11.20 10.25 30.59
C GLN A 617 -12.26 9.67 29.65
N ALA A 618 -13.21 10.49 29.20
CA ALA A 618 -14.20 10.12 28.20
C ALA A 618 -13.54 9.77 26.86
N VAL A 619 -12.56 10.56 26.39
CA VAL A 619 -11.81 10.28 25.15
C VAL A 619 -11.00 8.99 25.29
N VAL A 620 -10.28 8.81 26.40
CA VAL A 620 -9.43 7.63 26.63
C VAL A 620 -10.26 6.35 26.70
N SER A 621 -11.40 6.36 27.39
CA SER A 621 -12.28 5.19 27.49
C SER A 621 -12.91 4.81 26.14
N ARG A 622 -13.44 5.79 25.40
CA ARG A 622 -14.01 5.58 24.03
C ARG A 622 -12.96 5.05 23.06
N THR A 623 -11.74 5.61 23.08
CA THR A 623 -10.64 5.15 22.22
C THR A 623 -10.13 3.76 22.61
N ALA A 624 -10.08 3.44 23.90
CA ALA A 624 -9.68 2.12 24.37
C ALA A 624 -10.67 1.03 23.93
N MET A 625 -11.98 1.30 23.98
CA MET A 625 -13.02 0.35 23.53
C MET A 625 -12.84 -0.02 22.05
N TRP A 626 -12.71 0.99 21.19
CA TRP A 626 -12.52 0.78 19.75
C TRP A 626 -11.14 0.23 19.38
N ARG A 627 -10.14 0.38 20.25
CA ARG A 627 -8.79 -0.12 19.99
C ARG A 627 -8.78 -1.61 19.72
N ASN A 628 -9.45 -2.37 20.57
CA ASN A 628 -9.51 -3.82 20.46
C ASN A 628 -10.25 -4.23 19.17
N VAL A 629 -11.36 -3.56 18.85
CA VAL A 629 -12.14 -3.83 17.64
C VAL A 629 -11.30 -3.61 16.37
N ILE A 630 -10.64 -2.46 16.26
CA ILE A 630 -9.79 -2.14 15.10
C ILE A 630 -8.60 -3.11 15.01
N GLN A 631 -7.96 -3.45 16.13
CA GLN A 631 -6.85 -4.40 16.13
C GLN A 631 -7.28 -5.79 15.65
N VAL A 632 -8.41 -6.32 16.16
CA VAL A 632 -8.94 -7.63 15.75
C VAL A 632 -9.29 -7.62 14.26
N LEU A 633 -9.97 -6.59 13.77
CA LEU A 633 -10.34 -6.50 12.35
C LEU A 633 -9.11 -6.40 11.43
N VAL A 634 -8.18 -5.51 11.75
CA VAL A 634 -7.00 -5.27 10.90
C VAL A 634 -6.07 -6.48 10.90
N TRP A 635 -5.73 -7.02 12.07
CA TRP A 635 -4.86 -8.21 12.16
C TRP A 635 -5.55 -9.48 11.65
N GLY A 636 -6.87 -9.59 11.83
CA GLY A 636 -7.67 -10.68 11.25
C GLY A 636 -7.63 -10.66 9.72
N ILE A 637 -7.82 -9.50 9.09
CA ILE A 637 -7.71 -9.37 7.62
C ILE A 637 -6.29 -9.69 7.13
N TRP A 638 -5.25 -9.18 7.82
CA TRP A 638 -3.87 -9.51 7.50
C TRP A 638 -3.59 -11.02 7.56
N LEU A 639 -4.09 -11.71 8.61
CA LEU A 639 -3.95 -13.15 8.77
C LEU A 639 -4.62 -13.89 7.61
N MET A 640 -5.85 -13.52 7.25
CA MET A 640 -6.59 -14.15 6.15
C MET A 640 -5.87 -13.99 4.80
N ILE A 641 -5.35 -12.79 4.51
CA ILE A 641 -4.58 -12.54 3.28
C ILE A 641 -3.29 -13.36 3.29
N SER A 642 -2.59 -13.43 4.43
CA SER A 642 -1.34 -14.18 4.57
C SER A 642 -1.55 -15.68 4.35
N MET A 643 -2.62 -16.24 4.90
CA MET A 643 -3.01 -17.64 4.68
C MET A 643 -3.33 -17.92 3.21
N LYS A 644 -4.05 -17.00 2.54
CA LYS A 644 -4.31 -17.11 1.10
C LYS A 644 -3.03 -17.08 0.27
N ILE A 645 -2.05 -16.24 0.62
CA ILE A 645 -0.75 -16.18 -0.09
C ILE A 645 0.00 -17.51 0.03
N PHE A 646 0.00 -18.11 1.23
CA PHE A 646 0.61 -19.41 1.47
C PHE A 646 -0.26 -20.60 1.02
N ASN A 647 -1.45 -20.36 0.46
CA ASN A 647 -2.41 -21.40 0.06
C ASN A 647 -2.77 -22.37 1.20
N ILE A 648 -2.97 -21.82 2.40
CA ILE A 648 -3.42 -22.60 3.57
C ILE A 648 -4.91 -22.90 3.45
N ASP A 649 -5.31 -24.13 3.78
CA ASP A 649 -6.72 -24.51 3.85
C ASP A 649 -7.45 -23.68 4.91
N ASN A 650 -8.47 -22.93 4.48
CA ASN A 650 -9.23 -21.99 5.31
C ASN A 650 -10.54 -22.60 5.84
N SER A 651 -10.83 -23.88 5.54
CA SER A 651 -12.10 -24.54 5.90
C SER A 651 -12.39 -24.49 7.41
N TRP A 652 -11.37 -24.71 8.24
CA TRP A 652 -11.50 -24.66 9.70
C TRP A 652 -11.79 -23.24 10.23
N ILE A 653 -11.24 -22.20 9.59
CA ILE A 653 -11.53 -20.80 9.95
C ILE A 653 -12.96 -20.44 9.60
N VAL A 654 -13.47 -20.89 8.45
CA VAL A 654 -14.87 -20.67 8.08
C VAL A 654 -15.80 -21.29 9.13
N ALA A 655 -15.49 -22.50 9.60
CA ALA A 655 -16.25 -23.15 10.67
C ALA A 655 -16.20 -22.36 11.99
N ILE A 656 -15.01 -21.93 12.44
CA ILE A 656 -14.86 -21.11 13.66
C ILE A 656 -15.56 -19.75 13.51
N SER A 657 -15.44 -19.11 12.34
CA SER A 657 -16.07 -17.82 12.05
C SER A 657 -17.58 -17.92 12.05
N ALA A 658 -18.15 -19.02 11.53
CA ALA A 658 -19.57 -19.29 11.61
C ALA A 658 -20.04 -19.42 13.07
N GLY A 659 -19.33 -20.23 13.88
CA GLY A 659 -19.63 -20.37 15.31
C GLY A 659 -19.53 -19.05 16.08
N LEU A 660 -18.45 -18.27 15.84
CA LEU A 660 -18.24 -16.97 16.46
C LEU A 660 -19.33 -15.97 16.04
N SER A 661 -19.70 -15.92 14.76
CA SER A 661 -20.75 -15.05 14.24
C SER A 661 -22.10 -15.38 14.87
N THR A 662 -22.43 -16.67 15.02
CA THR A 662 -23.65 -17.11 15.70
C THR A 662 -23.62 -16.71 17.18
N GLY A 663 -22.50 -16.90 17.88
CA GLY A 663 -22.35 -16.50 19.28
C GLY A 663 -22.50 -14.99 19.49
N ILE A 664 -21.86 -14.17 18.64
CA ILE A 664 -22.00 -12.71 18.67
C ILE A 664 -23.44 -12.30 18.35
N GLY A 665 -24.08 -12.94 17.36
CA GLY A 665 -25.48 -12.68 17.01
C GLY A 665 -26.45 -12.94 18.17
N PHE A 666 -26.26 -14.04 18.92
CA PHE A 666 -27.04 -14.31 20.12
C PHE A 666 -26.77 -13.30 21.23
N ALA A 667 -25.51 -12.92 21.47
CA ALA A 667 -25.16 -11.93 22.49
C ALA A 667 -25.71 -10.52 22.17
N MET A 668 -25.84 -10.17 20.89
CA MET A 668 -26.37 -8.89 20.43
C MET A 668 -27.91 -8.87 20.28
N LYS A 669 -28.60 -10.01 20.46
CA LYS A 669 -30.04 -10.15 20.22
C LYS A 669 -30.86 -9.07 20.91
N ASP A 670 -30.70 -8.92 22.23
CA ASP A 670 -31.51 -7.99 23.03
C ASP A 670 -31.20 -6.52 22.72
N ILE A 671 -29.97 -6.21 22.29
CA ILE A 671 -29.55 -4.87 21.88
C ILE A 671 -30.23 -4.50 20.56
N LEU A 672 -30.20 -5.40 19.57
CA LEU A 672 -30.85 -5.20 18.28
C LEU A 672 -32.37 -5.07 18.42
N GLU A 673 -32.96 -5.86 19.31
CA GLU A 673 -34.38 -5.78 19.66
C GLU A 673 -34.74 -4.39 20.22
N ASN A 674 -33.96 -3.87 21.16
CA ASN A 674 -34.16 -2.53 21.70
C ASN A 674 -34.03 -1.42 20.63
N ILE A 675 -33.06 -1.53 19.73
CA ILE A 675 -32.86 -0.57 18.63
C ILE A 675 -34.06 -0.58 17.67
N TYR A 676 -34.52 -1.76 17.26
CA TYR A 676 -35.67 -1.90 16.38
C TYR A 676 -36.92 -1.25 16.98
N TYR A 677 -37.18 -1.51 18.26
CA TYR A 677 -38.27 -0.89 18.99
C TYR A 677 -38.08 0.62 19.15
N GLY A 678 -36.88 1.10 19.44
CA GLY A 678 -36.59 2.54 19.49
C GLY A 678 -36.95 3.27 18.20
N ILE A 679 -36.53 2.73 17.05
CA ILE A 679 -36.89 3.26 15.72
C ILE A 679 -38.42 3.25 15.53
N SER A 680 -39.09 2.19 15.96
CA SER A 680 -40.55 2.08 15.87
C SER A 680 -41.30 3.09 16.75
N LEU A 681 -40.78 3.46 17.93
CA LEU A 681 -41.34 4.52 18.77
C LEU A 681 -41.16 5.89 18.12
N MET A 682 -39.93 6.19 17.68
CA MET A 682 -39.60 7.43 16.98
C MET A 682 -40.45 7.61 15.71
N ALA A 683 -40.84 6.53 15.05
CA ALA A 683 -41.73 6.55 13.88
C ALA A 683 -43.17 7.01 14.16
N GLY A 684 -43.54 7.31 15.42
CA GLY A 684 -44.75 8.05 15.74
C GLY A 684 -45.77 7.34 16.64
N ARG A 685 -45.40 6.23 17.30
CA ARG A 685 -46.29 5.59 18.28
C ARG A 685 -46.46 6.44 19.56
N ILE A 686 -45.37 7.05 20.01
CA ILE A 686 -45.26 7.98 21.15
C ILE A 686 -44.40 9.16 20.70
N ARG A 687 -44.73 10.38 21.13
CA ARG A 687 -43.96 11.59 20.82
C ARG A 687 -43.34 12.18 22.09
N VAL A 688 -42.23 12.88 21.92
CA VAL A 688 -41.67 13.73 22.98
C VAL A 688 -42.71 14.78 23.37
N GLY A 689 -43.01 14.88 24.67
CA GLY A 689 -44.06 15.73 25.23
C GLY A 689 -45.40 15.03 25.47
N ASP A 690 -45.59 13.77 25.03
CA ASP A 690 -46.78 12.99 25.37
C ASP A 690 -46.83 12.66 26.87
N TYR A 691 -48.03 12.65 27.44
CA TYR A 691 -48.27 12.21 28.82
C TYR A 691 -48.76 10.76 28.80
N VAL A 692 -48.00 9.87 29.43
CA VAL A 692 -48.20 8.42 29.35
C VAL A 692 -48.27 7.80 30.73
N SER A 693 -48.95 6.65 30.83
CA SER A 693 -48.98 5.80 32.01
C SER A 693 -48.48 4.40 31.68
N ILE A 694 -47.45 3.96 32.40
CA ILE A 694 -46.78 2.66 32.23
C ILE A 694 -46.67 2.03 33.62
N ASP A 695 -47.21 0.82 33.80
CA ASP A 695 -47.24 0.09 35.07
C ASP A 695 -47.64 0.96 36.28
N GLY A 696 -48.66 1.80 36.11
CA GLY A 696 -49.18 2.68 37.17
C GLY A 696 -48.37 3.96 37.39
N THR A 697 -47.17 4.08 36.82
CA THR A 697 -46.38 5.33 36.86
C THR A 697 -46.85 6.26 35.74
N ARG A 698 -47.18 7.51 36.09
CA ARG A 698 -47.60 8.55 35.14
C ARG A 698 -46.49 9.58 34.97
N GLY A 699 -46.23 9.99 33.73
CA GLY A 699 -45.18 10.95 33.45
C GLY A 699 -45.17 11.46 32.01
N THR A 700 -44.34 12.47 31.77
CA THR A 700 -44.18 13.09 30.45
C THR A 700 -42.94 12.53 29.75
N VAL A 701 -43.07 12.15 28.48
CA VAL A 701 -41.96 11.66 27.68
C VAL A 701 -40.99 12.81 27.37
N ARG A 702 -39.75 12.71 27.87
CA ARG A 702 -38.72 13.75 27.69
C ARG A 702 -37.82 13.48 26.50
N ASN A 703 -37.38 12.24 26.31
CA ASN A 703 -36.51 11.86 25.21
C ASN A 703 -36.77 10.40 24.80
N ILE A 704 -36.68 10.12 23.49
CA ILE A 704 -36.73 8.77 22.93
C ILE A 704 -35.37 8.56 22.26
N SER A 705 -34.55 7.66 22.79
CA SER A 705 -33.26 7.24 22.23
C SER A 705 -33.38 5.89 21.52
N TYR A 706 -32.34 5.45 20.81
CA TYR A 706 -32.37 4.15 20.11
C TYR A 706 -32.60 2.97 21.06
N THR A 707 -32.09 3.02 22.30
CA THR A 707 -32.16 1.89 23.25
C THR A 707 -33.15 2.10 24.39
N SER A 708 -33.50 3.34 24.72
CA SER A 708 -34.37 3.67 25.85
C SER A 708 -35.25 4.89 25.63
N THR A 709 -36.38 4.94 26.34
CA THR A 709 -37.29 6.08 26.42
C THR A 709 -37.29 6.64 27.84
N MET A 710 -37.01 7.94 27.97
CA MET A 710 -36.95 8.64 29.25
C MET A 710 -38.27 9.36 29.54
N ILE A 711 -38.80 9.13 30.72
CA ILE A 711 -40.08 9.67 31.18
C ILE A 711 -39.83 10.39 32.50
N GLU A 712 -40.27 11.63 32.59
CA GLU A 712 -40.25 12.39 33.84
C GLU A 712 -41.57 12.14 34.58
N ALA A 713 -41.47 11.54 35.76
CA ALA A 713 -42.61 11.28 36.63
C ALA A 713 -43.02 12.56 37.39
N LEU A 714 -44.22 12.52 38.00
CA LEU A 714 -44.78 13.66 38.75
C LEU A 714 -43.95 14.06 39.98
N ASP A 715 -43.12 13.16 40.50
CA ASP A 715 -42.19 13.40 41.62
C ASP A 715 -40.87 14.07 41.19
N GLY A 716 -40.71 14.36 39.90
CA GLY A 716 -39.50 14.95 39.32
C GLY A 716 -38.39 13.95 39.00
N SER A 717 -38.60 12.65 39.23
CA SER A 717 -37.64 11.62 38.84
C SER A 717 -37.67 11.36 37.33
N ILE A 718 -36.50 11.09 36.73
CA ILE A 718 -36.40 10.64 35.34
C ILE A 718 -36.25 9.13 35.33
N ILE A 719 -37.25 8.44 34.78
CA ILE A 719 -37.29 6.99 34.66
C ILE A 719 -36.93 6.62 33.22
N SER A 720 -35.91 5.79 33.06
CA SER A 720 -35.48 5.28 31.75
C SER A 720 -36.01 3.87 31.54
N PHE A 721 -36.90 3.71 30.57
CA PHE A 721 -37.40 2.40 30.15
C PHE A 721 -36.61 1.91 28.94
N GLN A 722 -36.16 0.65 28.97
CA GLN A 722 -35.66 0.01 27.75
C GLN A 722 -36.79 -0.07 26.72
N ASN A 723 -36.47 0.21 25.45
CA ASN A 723 -37.50 0.28 24.41
C ASN A 723 -38.24 -1.05 24.25
N SER A 724 -37.53 -2.19 24.31
CA SER A 724 -38.18 -3.51 24.27
C SER A 724 -39.21 -3.69 25.38
N GLN A 725 -38.84 -3.34 26.62
CA GLN A 725 -39.75 -3.41 27.77
C GLN A 725 -40.99 -2.53 27.60
N LEU A 726 -40.85 -1.35 26.99
CA LEU A 726 -41.97 -0.44 26.74
C LEU A 726 -42.94 -1.00 25.69
N PHE A 727 -42.46 -1.76 24.70
CA PHE A 727 -43.32 -2.42 23.71
C PHE A 727 -43.94 -3.72 24.20
N THR A 728 -43.22 -4.49 25.00
CA THR A 728 -43.75 -5.73 25.57
C THR A 728 -44.87 -5.44 26.57
N LYS A 729 -44.77 -4.31 27.28
CA LYS A 729 -45.78 -3.86 28.26
C LYS A 729 -46.87 -3.01 27.61
N ASN A 730 -48.07 -3.07 28.18
CA ASN A 730 -49.15 -2.16 27.79
C ASN A 730 -48.89 -0.77 28.38
N TYR A 731 -48.85 0.25 27.52
CA TYR A 731 -48.80 1.65 27.94
C TYR A 731 -50.08 2.38 27.53
N LYS A 732 -50.52 3.36 28.34
CA LYS A 732 -51.63 4.24 28.02
C LYS A 732 -51.09 5.61 27.63
N ASN A 733 -51.37 6.06 26.42
CA ASN A 733 -51.08 7.44 26.01
C ASN A 733 -52.31 8.30 26.29
N LEU A 734 -52.22 9.16 27.30
CA LEU A 734 -53.33 9.96 27.82
C LEU A 734 -53.56 11.24 26.98
N THR A 735 -52.56 11.68 26.22
CA THR A 735 -52.63 12.90 25.39
C THR A 735 -53.03 12.65 23.94
N LYS A 736 -52.83 11.43 23.41
CA LYS A 736 -53.01 11.13 21.97
C LYS A 736 -54.44 11.25 21.44
N ASN A 737 -55.45 11.10 22.31
CA ASN A 737 -56.85 11.25 21.92
C ASN A 737 -57.27 12.74 21.96
N HIS A 738 -58.06 13.13 22.96
CA HIS A 738 -58.47 14.53 23.17
C HIS A 738 -57.83 15.17 24.41
N GLY A 739 -56.89 14.49 25.08
CA GLY A 739 -56.17 15.00 26.26
C GLY A 739 -56.97 15.02 27.57
N TYR A 740 -58.23 14.56 27.55
CA TYR A 740 -59.06 14.41 28.74
C TYR A 740 -59.18 12.95 29.15
N GLU A 741 -59.18 12.69 30.45
CA GLU A 741 -59.52 11.38 31.03
C GLU A 741 -60.80 11.47 31.86
N LEU A 742 -61.52 10.36 31.96
CA LEU A 742 -62.77 10.31 32.72
C LEU A 742 -62.43 10.15 34.21
N ALA A 743 -62.66 11.19 34.99
CA ALA A 743 -62.64 11.13 36.45
C ALA A 743 -63.99 10.59 36.96
N ILE A 744 -63.89 9.55 37.80
CA ILE A 744 -65.03 8.93 38.47
C ILE A 744 -64.88 9.21 39.95
N ILE A 745 -65.73 10.08 40.47
CA ILE A 745 -65.61 10.64 41.82
C ILE A 745 -66.74 10.06 42.67
N PRO A 746 -66.46 9.12 43.60
CA PRO A 746 -67.48 8.57 44.50
C PRO A 746 -67.88 9.59 45.57
N VAL A 747 -69.17 9.70 45.84
CA VAL A 747 -69.75 10.56 46.88
C VAL A 747 -70.85 9.78 47.59
N GLY A 748 -70.76 9.64 48.92
CA GLY A 748 -71.79 9.01 49.73
C GLY A 748 -72.60 10.05 50.53
N VAL A 749 -73.92 9.91 50.58
CA VAL A 749 -74.82 10.74 51.41
C VAL A 749 -75.66 9.86 52.34
N ALA A 750 -76.22 10.41 53.41
CA ALA A 750 -76.93 9.64 54.42
C ALA A 750 -78.22 9.01 53.87
N TYR A 751 -78.55 7.83 54.36
CA TYR A 751 -79.83 7.18 54.07
C TYR A 751 -81.00 8.05 54.52
N GLY A 752 -82.01 8.20 53.66
CA GLY A 752 -83.14 9.12 53.87
C GLY A 752 -83.02 10.45 53.12
N SER A 753 -81.85 10.77 52.56
CA SER A 753 -81.66 11.93 51.68
C SER A 753 -82.43 11.78 50.36
N ASN A 754 -83.00 12.87 49.85
CA ASN A 754 -83.73 12.86 48.58
C ASN A 754 -82.77 12.68 47.39
N VAL A 755 -82.84 11.52 46.74
CA VAL A 755 -81.94 11.15 45.63
C VAL A 755 -82.02 12.11 44.45
N ALA A 756 -83.20 12.63 44.11
CA ALA A 756 -83.35 13.55 42.99
C ALA A 756 -82.67 14.90 43.28
N GLU A 757 -82.86 15.40 44.49
CA GLU A 757 -82.28 16.65 44.99
C GLU A 757 -80.75 16.57 45.06
N VAL A 758 -80.19 15.49 45.62
CA VAL A 758 -78.74 15.27 45.68
C VAL A 758 -78.11 15.24 44.28
N LYS A 759 -78.75 14.60 43.30
CA LYS A 759 -78.26 14.55 41.91
C LYS A 759 -78.27 15.93 41.25
N GLU A 760 -79.31 16.72 41.49
CA GLU A 760 -79.42 18.07 40.94
C GLU A 760 -78.39 19.01 41.57
N LEU A 761 -78.22 18.97 42.89
CA LEU A 761 -77.25 19.77 43.61
C LEU A 761 -75.80 19.40 43.26
N ALA A 762 -75.49 18.10 43.17
CA ALA A 762 -74.17 17.64 42.71
C ALA A 762 -73.91 18.06 41.26
N ALA A 763 -74.91 17.99 40.38
CA ALA A 763 -74.79 18.48 39.02
C ALA A 763 -74.57 20.01 38.96
N ALA A 764 -75.28 20.78 39.79
CA ALA A 764 -75.15 22.22 39.87
C ALA A 764 -73.78 22.65 40.43
N ALA A 765 -73.30 21.97 41.48
CA ALA A 765 -71.99 22.23 42.09
C ALA A 765 -70.86 22.07 41.08
N VAL A 766 -70.85 20.95 40.33
CA VAL A 766 -69.78 20.66 39.38
C VAL A 766 -69.91 21.49 38.09
N LYS A 767 -71.13 21.85 37.67
CA LYS A 767 -71.34 22.83 36.60
C LYS A 767 -70.83 24.23 36.95
N ARG A 768 -70.92 24.66 38.22
CA ARG A 768 -70.45 25.98 38.66
C ARG A 768 -68.93 26.13 38.52
N ILE A 769 -68.20 25.04 38.73
CA ILE A 769 -66.74 24.99 38.59
C ILE A 769 -66.29 24.48 37.20
N GLU A 770 -67.24 24.23 36.28
CA GLU A 770 -66.93 23.75 34.94
C GLU A 770 -66.06 24.79 34.20
N ARG A 771 -64.84 24.38 33.87
CA ARG A 771 -63.85 25.20 33.17
C ARG A 771 -63.60 24.53 31.83
N LYS A 772 -64.00 25.17 30.72
CA LYS A 772 -63.98 24.60 29.35
C LYS A 772 -62.68 23.89 28.92
N ASN A 773 -61.53 24.25 29.50
CA ASN A 773 -60.22 23.69 29.17
C ASN A 773 -59.66 22.71 30.23
N TYR A 774 -60.44 22.39 31.27
CA TYR A 774 -59.89 21.79 32.48
C TYR A 774 -60.82 20.76 33.15
N ILE A 775 -62.10 21.09 33.28
CA ILE A 775 -63.15 20.21 33.84
C ILE A 775 -64.38 20.36 32.95
N LYS A 776 -64.87 19.24 32.40
CA LYS A 776 -66.12 19.15 31.64
C LYS A 776 -67.03 18.12 32.30
N TYR A 777 -68.10 18.61 32.92
CA TYR A 777 -69.06 17.75 33.63
C TYR A 777 -69.85 16.87 32.64
N ILE A 778 -70.17 15.64 33.05
CA ILE A 778 -71.00 14.73 32.25
C ILE A 778 -72.32 14.48 32.97
N ASN A 779 -72.27 13.79 34.11
CA ASN A 779 -73.47 13.35 34.82
C ASN A 779 -73.14 12.90 36.24
N THR A 780 -74.14 12.87 37.10
CA THR A 780 -74.09 12.28 38.44
C THR A 780 -75.03 11.09 38.44
N VAL A 781 -74.49 9.91 38.72
CA VAL A 781 -75.22 8.65 38.63
C VAL A 781 -75.35 8.07 40.03
N PHE A 782 -76.55 7.62 40.37
CA PHE A 782 -76.77 6.77 41.55
C PHE A 782 -76.22 5.38 41.22
N VAL A 783 -75.33 4.85 42.04
CA VAL A 783 -74.58 3.64 41.70
C VAL A 783 -75.07 2.44 42.50
N ASN A 784 -75.17 2.59 43.82
CA ASN A 784 -75.32 1.49 44.74
C ASN A 784 -75.82 2.01 46.11
N PHE A 785 -76.42 1.12 46.90
CA PHE A 785 -76.69 1.32 48.32
C PHE A 785 -75.52 0.74 49.14
N GLY A 786 -74.66 1.61 49.69
CA GLY A 786 -73.46 1.22 50.42
C GLY A 786 -73.73 1.01 51.90
N ASP A 787 -72.85 0.34 52.65
CA ASP A 787 -73.12 -0.11 54.03
C ASP A 787 -73.63 1.00 54.98
N ASN A 788 -73.24 2.26 54.74
CA ASN A 788 -73.59 3.40 55.59
C ASN A 788 -74.09 4.63 54.79
N SER A 789 -74.13 4.54 53.46
CA SER A 789 -74.40 5.68 52.58
C SER A 789 -75.15 5.28 51.30
N ILE A 790 -75.87 6.23 50.74
CA ILE A 790 -76.32 6.19 49.37
C ILE A 790 -75.17 6.66 48.48
N ASP A 791 -74.66 5.79 47.60
CA ASP A 791 -73.45 6.05 46.82
C ASP A 791 -73.76 6.60 45.42
N PHE A 792 -73.24 7.79 45.17
CA PHE A 792 -73.24 8.46 43.89
C PHE A 792 -71.84 8.42 43.26
N LYS A 793 -71.78 8.41 41.92
CA LYS A 793 -70.56 8.71 41.16
C LYS A 793 -70.80 9.94 40.30
N VAL A 794 -69.98 10.95 40.53
CA VAL A 794 -69.87 12.12 39.67
C VAL A 794 -68.89 11.79 38.54
N LEU A 795 -69.36 11.88 37.31
CA LEU A 795 -68.59 11.61 36.10
C LEU A 795 -68.21 12.95 35.45
N ALA A 796 -66.91 13.21 35.32
CA ALA A 796 -66.40 14.41 34.67
C ALA A 796 -65.18 14.09 33.80
N TRP A 797 -65.11 14.67 32.61
CA TRP A 797 -63.88 14.68 31.81
C TRP A 797 -62.94 15.73 32.37
N VAL A 798 -61.75 15.33 32.80
CA VAL A 798 -60.72 16.23 33.35
C VAL A 798 -59.47 16.19 32.49
N ASP A 799 -58.72 17.30 32.42
CA ASP A 799 -57.42 17.31 31.76
C ASP A 799 -56.49 16.26 32.39
N SER A 800 -56.00 15.33 31.56
CA SER A 800 -55.15 14.21 31.98
C SER A 800 -53.89 14.61 32.74
N ARG A 801 -53.34 15.81 32.49
CA ARG A 801 -52.13 16.30 33.18
C ARG A 801 -52.41 16.87 34.56
N LYS A 802 -53.66 17.24 34.82
CA LYS A 802 -54.07 17.98 36.02
C LYS A 802 -55.23 17.29 36.76
N GLN A 803 -55.39 15.99 36.55
CA GLN A 803 -56.45 15.17 37.13
C GLN A 803 -56.54 15.30 38.66
N ILE A 804 -55.40 15.28 39.36
CA ILE A 804 -55.36 15.37 40.83
C ILE A 804 -55.98 16.67 41.30
N TYR A 805 -55.54 17.79 40.73
CA TYR A 805 -56.06 19.12 41.04
C TYR A 805 -57.56 19.25 40.69
N ALA A 806 -57.97 18.72 39.53
CA ALA A 806 -59.37 18.81 39.07
C ALA A 806 -60.30 17.99 39.97
N THR A 807 -59.85 16.80 40.39
CA THR A 807 -60.59 15.94 41.31
C THR A 807 -60.72 16.59 42.68
N GLY A 808 -59.66 17.24 43.18
CA GLY A 808 -59.69 18.01 44.43
C GLY A 808 -60.69 19.16 44.39
N GLU A 809 -60.67 19.99 43.34
CA GLU A 809 -61.64 21.09 43.16
C GLU A 809 -63.09 20.57 43.12
N ILE A 810 -63.33 19.43 42.48
CA ILE A 810 -64.66 18.80 42.42
C ILE A 810 -65.10 18.30 43.80
N TYR A 811 -64.24 17.63 44.55
CA TYR A 811 -64.55 17.20 45.92
C TYR A 811 -64.88 18.38 46.84
N GLU A 812 -64.09 19.47 46.77
CA GLU A 812 -64.32 20.67 47.56
C GLU A 812 -65.65 21.33 47.22
N ALA A 813 -65.97 21.47 45.93
CA ALA A 813 -67.25 22.03 45.48
C ALA A 813 -68.44 21.17 45.94
N LEU A 814 -68.33 19.85 45.82
CA LEU A 814 -69.38 18.91 46.26
C LEU A 814 -69.57 18.98 47.77
N TYR A 815 -68.48 18.98 48.55
CA TYR A 815 -68.53 19.07 50.01
C TYR A 815 -69.22 20.36 50.47
N ASN A 816 -68.82 21.50 49.91
CA ASN A 816 -69.40 22.80 50.26
C ASN A 816 -70.89 22.87 49.89
N THR A 817 -71.27 22.44 48.69
CA THR A 817 -72.68 22.48 48.26
C THR A 817 -73.58 21.54 49.05
N LEU A 818 -73.11 20.33 49.40
CA LEU A 818 -73.89 19.40 50.24
C LEU A 818 -74.10 19.95 51.66
N ASN A 819 -73.07 20.57 52.25
CA ASN A 819 -73.18 21.20 53.57
C ASN A 819 -74.12 22.43 53.56
N GLU A 820 -74.05 23.28 52.53
CA GLU A 820 -74.92 24.45 52.37
C GLU A 820 -76.41 24.07 52.34
N HIS A 821 -76.74 22.90 51.79
CA HIS A 821 -78.11 22.40 51.66
C HIS A 821 -78.50 21.38 52.76
N GLN A 822 -77.71 21.27 53.82
CA GLN A 822 -77.96 20.37 54.96
C GLN A 822 -78.08 18.89 54.59
N ILE A 823 -77.42 18.45 53.51
CA ILE A 823 -77.35 17.03 53.15
C ILE A 823 -76.23 16.38 53.95
N GLU A 824 -76.60 15.45 54.82
CA GLU A 824 -75.65 14.76 55.70
C GLU A 824 -74.74 13.81 54.91
N ILE A 825 -73.42 13.95 55.12
CA ILE A 825 -72.41 12.98 54.70
C ILE A 825 -72.19 12.05 55.90
N PRO A 826 -72.60 10.77 55.82
CA PRO A 826 -72.73 9.92 56.99
C PRO A 826 -71.35 9.46 57.46
N TYR A 827 -71.14 9.52 58.77
CA TYR A 827 -70.11 8.69 59.41
C TYR A 827 -70.51 7.21 59.35
N PRO A 828 -69.57 6.26 59.53
CA PRO A 828 -69.91 4.83 59.62
C PRO A 828 -71.00 4.59 60.67
N GLN A 829 -72.15 4.10 60.21
CA GLN A 829 -73.32 3.82 61.04
C GLN A 829 -73.20 2.43 61.66
N ARG A 830 -73.69 2.28 62.90
CA ARG A 830 -73.73 1.00 63.59
C ARG A 830 -74.99 0.89 64.41
N ASP A 831 -75.81 -0.09 64.06
CA ASP A 831 -76.91 -0.51 64.94
C ASP A 831 -76.33 -1.41 66.04
N VAL A 832 -76.28 -0.87 67.26
CA VAL A 832 -75.79 -1.60 68.44
C VAL A 832 -76.99 -2.18 69.19
N HIS A 833 -77.24 -3.48 69.02
CA HIS A 833 -78.15 -4.21 69.89
C HIS A 833 -77.47 -4.56 71.21
N ILE A 834 -77.71 -3.77 72.25
CA ILE A 834 -77.26 -4.03 73.61
C ILE A 834 -78.16 -5.13 74.20
N LYS A 835 -77.65 -6.37 74.28
CA LYS A 835 -78.27 -7.44 75.08
C LYS A 835 -77.87 -7.23 76.54
N SER A 836 -78.80 -6.75 77.38
CA SER A 836 -78.60 -6.69 78.83
C SER A 836 -78.57 -8.10 79.41
N ASP A 837 -77.45 -8.47 80.04
CA ASP A 837 -77.40 -9.57 81.02
C ASP A 837 -77.11 -8.92 82.38
N SER A 838 -78.12 -8.82 83.23
CA SER A 838 -78.02 -8.15 84.52
C SER A 838 -78.61 -9.03 85.63
N THR A 839 -77.89 -10.10 85.91
CA THR A 839 -77.61 -10.52 87.29
C THR A 839 -76.35 -9.78 87.74
N MET A 840 -76.45 -8.52 88.17
CA MET A 840 -75.42 -7.86 88.97
C MET A 840 -75.99 -6.58 89.59
N THR A 841 -76.42 -6.73 90.84
CA THR A 841 -76.75 -5.68 91.79
C THR A 841 -75.46 -4.98 92.24
N LEU A 842 -75.34 -3.68 91.95
CA LEU A 842 -74.33 -2.84 92.57
C LEU A 842 -74.94 -2.20 93.83
N LYS A 843 -74.54 -2.72 94.97
CA LYS A 843 -74.66 -2.09 96.29
C LYS A 843 -73.24 -1.67 96.67
N ASP A 844 -73.00 -0.36 96.71
CA ASP A 844 -71.97 0.25 97.56
C ASP A 844 -72.26 1.76 97.66
N THR A 845 -73.01 2.12 98.69
CA THR A 845 -72.90 3.40 99.40
C THR A 845 -71.95 3.21 100.57
N PRO A 846 -71.17 4.23 100.99
CA PRO A 846 -71.56 4.87 102.26
C PRO A 846 -71.20 6.36 102.40
N LYS A 847 -72.23 7.15 102.75
CA LYS A 847 -72.36 7.97 103.97
C LYS A 847 -73.81 8.50 103.99
N ALA A 848 -74.67 8.20 104.97
CA ALA A 848 -74.50 7.46 106.23
C ALA A 848 -75.44 6.25 106.31
#